data_AF-A0A813FJH2-F1
#
_entry.id   AF-A0A813FJH2-F1
#
_cell.length_a   1.000
_cell.length_b   1.000
_cell.length_c   1.000
_cell.angle_alpha   90.00
_cell.angle_beta   90.00
_cell.angle_gamma   90.00
#
_symmetry.space_group_name_H-M   'P 1'
#
loop_
_entity.id
_entity.type
_entity.pdbx_description
1 polymer ?
#
loop_
_entity_poly.entity_id
_entity_poly.type
_entity_poly.pdbx_seq_one_letter_code
_entity_poly.pdbx_strand_id
1 'polypeptide(L)'
;VGVSTMFACRSRLIAAAAPRRAIFNNITETIGNTPVVKVNRIAPAGINLYVKCEFFNPLSSVKDRLAIAIIEDAEKSGALKPGGTVVEATSGNTGIALAMVCAQRGYNFVAVMAASFSIERRKVMRMLGAKVIVTPAPLGGTGMVLKAEELAETHGWLLARQFENEANPAYHAKTTGPEIVRDFQGKPLDYWVTGYGTAGTFSGAGGVIKAARPDCKIILSEPKGAPLITSGIKQERKTVLGHFGAPAKGHPAWNPHPIQGWTPNFIPLIAEDALAKSLADEILLVDGPEAMQTAKDLARLEGIFCGTSGGATVATALQVARKAPAGSTILAMIPDTAERYLSTPLFADIDAEMNQDEVEIAKSTPSVASSVPSNIKAVVPATAALFFAAAALRSVTPGFLGGAPSASPSTAGLRGSLLDRSAVFSAASPVKASVVDMGTLAVSSIAAIAVAAGCARVFSSRRRSQSSVALSATRAEWYRKVQRIGQDRAMFEVTVQKPMGVKMERLPDPKNPGEFKGIGISQIVDDSNTDTLNRKVCMEEIEGMWVLEGDRVLAINGESVEFGDIDDAVRLVSTSTGDEITLTLLRNTRKGPIKVIMMPEGRSAIVRRNSRLSAAAEYAAGKELKYGCIDGWCGTCWHRERSTDGIFKPCSDVLTGDWDNVMPLVLTAKPEKAGDSTFLKPRGV
;
A
#
# COMPACT_ATOMS: atom_id res chain seq x y z
N VAL A 1 -64.76 -4.77 8.89
CA VAL A 1 -63.73 -5.81 9.17
C VAL A 1 -63.76 -6.81 8.02
N GLY A 2 -62.69 -7.11 7.29
CA GLY A 2 -61.33 -6.58 7.42
C GLY A 2 -60.27 -7.22 6.52
N VAL A 3 -60.61 -8.01 5.48
CA VAL A 3 -59.64 -8.70 4.61
C VAL A 3 -60.16 -8.79 3.15
N SER A 4 -60.04 -7.72 2.36
CA SER A 4 -60.24 -7.76 0.89
C SER A 4 -59.59 -6.62 0.11
N THR A 5 -59.25 -5.49 0.75
CA THR A 5 -58.79 -4.26 0.07
C THR A 5 -57.27 -4.10 -0.06
N MET A 6 -56.46 -5.08 0.35
CA MET A 6 -54.99 -4.91 0.46
C MET A 6 -54.15 -5.55 -0.67
N PHE A 7 -54.77 -6.10 -1.72
CA PHE A 7 -54.05 -6.65 -2.89
C PHE A 7 -54.11 -5.79 -4.17
N ALA A 8 -54.92 -4.73 -4.20
CA ALA A 8 -55.10 -3.91 -5.41
C ALA A 8 -54.03 -2.80 -5.62
N CYS A 9 -53.12 -2.59 -4.66
CA CYS A 9 -52.19 -1.44 -4.65
C CYS A 9 -50.70 -1.80 -4.76
N ARG A 10 -50.34 -2.90 -5.44
CA ARG A 10 -48.94 -3.23 -5.79
C ARG A 10 -48.66 -3.47 -7.28
N SER A 11 -49.66 -3.34 -8.14
CA SER A 11 -49.57 -3.73 -9.56
C SER A 11 -49.18 -2.59 -10.53
N ARG A 12 -48.81 -1.40 -10.04
CA ARG A 12 -48.54 -0.20 -10.87
C ARG A 12 -47.12 0.37 -10.79
N LEU A 13 -46.15 -0.39 -10.25
CA LEU A 13 -44.74 0.02 -10.16
C LEU A 13 -43.74 -0.96 -10.79
N ILE A 14 -44.20 -1.79 -11.73
CA ILE A 14 -43.32 -2.29 -12.80
C ILE A 14 -43.37 -1.27 -13.93
N ALA A 15 -42.73 -0.11 -13.71
CA ALA A 15 -42.41 0.80 -14.80
C ALA A 15 -41.54 0.01 -15.79
N ALA A 16 -41.98 -0.08 -17.04
CA ALA A 16 -41.43 -1.03 -18.00
C ALA A 16 -39.93 -0.79 -18.22
N ALA A 17 -39.09 -1.63 -17.62
CA ALA A 17 -37.72 -1.79 -18.06
C ALA A 17 -37.78 -2.25 -19.52
N ALA A 18 -37.23 -1.44 -20.44
CA ALA A 18 -37.18 -1.79 -21.85
C ALA A 18 -36.57 -3.19 -22.02
N PRO A 19 -37.13 -4.05 -22.89
CA PRO A 19 -36.86 -5.47 -22.83
C PRO A 19 -35.39 -5.78 -23.10
N ARG A 20 -34.70 -6.36 -22.11
CA ARG A 20 -33.41 -7.05 -22.27
C ARG A 20 -33.61 -8.35 -23.08
N ARG A 21 -34.05 -8.22 -24.34
CA ARG A 21 -34.23 -9.30 -25.31
C ARG A 21 -33.39 -9.04 -26.56
N ALA A 22 -32.09 -8.86 -26.36
CA ALA A 22 -31.10 -9.06 -27.39
C ALA A 22 -30.48 -10.44 -27.17
N ILE A 23 -30.61 -11.33 -28.16
CA ILE A 23 -29.73 -12.49 -28.29
C ILE A 23 -28.54 -11.98 -29.09
N PHE A 24 -27.35 -12.05 -28.50
CA PHE A 24 -26.10 -11.61 -29.11
C PHE A 24 -25.41 -12.79 -29.80
N ASN A 25 -24.75 -12.54 -30.93
CA ASN A 25 -24.02 -13.59 -31.67
C ASN A 25 -22.70 -13.96 -30.96
N ASN A 26 -22.10 -13.01 -30.23
CA ASN A 26 -20.87 -13.22 -29.49
C ASN A 26 -20.72 -12.22 -28.31
N ILE A 27 -19.77 -12.49 -27.41
CA ILE A 27 -19.58 -11.70 -26.18
C ILE A 27 -19.11 -10.25 -26.43
N THR A 28 -18.47 -9.94 -27.56
CA THR A 28 -18.01 -8.56 -27.83
C THR A 28 -19.15 -7.60 -28.17
N GLU A 29 -20.31 -8.12 -28.59
CA GLU A 29 -21.52 -7.32 -28.83
C GLU A 29 -22.18 -6.81 -27.54
N THR A 30 -21.78 -7.32 -26.37
CA THR A 30 -22.27 -6.86 -25.05
C THR A 30 -21.39 -5.76 -24.45
N ILE A 31 -20.36 -5.30 -25.16
CA ILE A 31 -19.49 -4.20 -24.74
C ILE A 31 -20.24 -2.88 -24.85
N GLY A 32 -20.19 -2.06 -23.79
CA GLY A 32 -20.87 -0.78 -23.71
C GLY A 32 -22.33 -0.87 -23.25
N ASN A 33 -23.09 0.21 -23.50
CA ASN A 33 -24.44 0.42 -22.95
C ASN A 33 -24.54 0.19 -21.42
N THR A 34 -23.49 0.60 -20.71
CA THR A 34 -23.34 0.42 -19.26
C THR A 34 -24.31 1.34 -18.50
N PRO A 35 -24.81 0.96 -17.32
CA PRO A 35 -25.81 1.75 -16.61
C PRO A 35 -25.21 2.98 -15.93
N VAL A 36 -26.02 4.04 -15.84
CA VAL A 36 -25.83 5.14 -14.89
C VAL A 36 -26.67 4.86 -13.65
N VAL A 37 -26.07 4.95 -12.46
CA VAL A 37 -26.71 4.69 -11.16
C VAL A 37 -26.63 5.94 -10.28
N LYS A 38 -27.70 6.26 -9.54
CA LYS A 38 -27.68 7.37 -8.56
C LYS A 38 -27.03 6.93 -7.26
N VAL A 39 -26.16 7.78 -6.72
CA VAL A 39 -25.54 7.65 -5.39
C VAL A 39 -26.43 8.41 -4.39
N ASN A 40 -26.92 7.74 -3.34
CA ASN A 40 -28.02 8.26 -2.50
C ASN A 40 -27.65 8.55 -1.04
N ARG A 41 -26.61 7.92 -0.50
CA ARG A 41 -26.22 8.00 0.92
C ARG A 41 -24.94 8.78 1.16
N ILE A 42 -23.94 8.67 0.27
CA ILE A 42 -22.67 9.40 0.40
C ILE A 42 -22.67 10.76 -0.33
N ALA A 43 -23.68 11.02 -1.16
CA ALA A 43 -23.85 12.30 -1.84
C ALA A 43 -24.24 13.42 -0.85
N PRO A 44 -23.64 14.62 -0.94
CA PRO A 44 -24.06 15.76 -0.12
C PRO A 44 -25.53 16.13 -0.33
N ALA A 45 -26.19 16.59 0.73
CA ALA A 45 -27.59 17.01 0.67
C ALA A 45 -27.80 18.10 -0.40
N GLY A 46 -28.81 17.91 -1.25
CA GLY A 46 -29.11 18.82 -2.36
C GLY A 46 -28.29 18.60 -3.63
N ILE A 47 -27.34 17.66 -3.66
CA ILE A 47 -26.57 17.31 -4.87
C ILE A 47 -27.08 16.01 -5.50
N ASN A 48 -27.18 15.99 -6.83
CA ASN A 48 -27.54 14.81 -7.60
C ASN A 48 -26.29 14.11 -8.13
N LEU A 49 -25.65 13.28 -7.31
CA LEU A 49 -24.48 12.48 -7.70
C LEU A 49 -24.91 11.17 -8.39
N TYR A 50 -24.31 10.91 -9.55
CA TYR A 50 -24.48 9.68 -10.33
C TYR A 50 -23.12 9.07 -10.67
N VAL A 51 -23.13 7.78 -11.00
CA VAL A 51 -21.95 7.04 -11.45
C VAL A 51 -22.23 6.24 -12.73
N LYS A 52 -21.30 6.26 -13.69
CA LYS A 52 -21.34 5.43 -14.91
C LYS A 52 -20.56 4.14 -14.65
N CYS A 53 -21.27 3.02 -14.53
CA CYS A 53 -20.72 1.76 -14.02
C CYS A 53 -20.10 0.91 -15.14
N GLU A 54 -18.86 1.19 -15.53
CA GLU A 54 -18.16 0.45 -16.60
C GLU A 54 -17.76 -0.98 -16.23
N PHE A 55 -17.96 -1.39 -14.97
CA PHE A 55 -17.85 -2.79 -14.56
C PHE A 55 -18.98 -3.70 -15.07
N PHE A 56 -19.99 -3.17 -15.78
CA PHE A 56 -21.00 -3.95 -16.50
C PHE A 56 -20.59 -4.41 -17.91
N ASN A 57 -19.43 -3.96 -18.42
CA ASN A 57 -18.83 -4.59 -19.61
C ASN A 57 -18.54 -6.09 -19.33
N PRO A 58 -18.49 -6.97 -20.35
CA PRO A 58 -18.43 -8.43 -20.16
C PRO A 58 -17.24 -8.92 -19.32
N LEU A 59 -16.07 -8.29 -19.46
CA LEU A 59 -14.89 -8.50 -18.62
C LEU A 59 -14.66 -7.29 -17.70
N SER A 60 -15.77 -6.78 -17.17
CA SER A 60 -15.91 -5.97 -15.95
C SER A 60 -15.03 -4.73 -15.86
N SER A 61 -14.71 -4.11 -17.00
CA SER A 61 -13.97 -2.84 -17.04
C SER A 61 -14.24 -2.00 -18.29
N VAL A 62 -13.98 -0.70 -18.18
CA VAL A 62 -13.98 0.26 -19.30
C VAL A 62 -13.03 -0.12 -20.44
N LYS A 63 -12.04 -1.00 -20.19
CA LYS A 63 -11.03 -1.38 -21.19
C LYS A 63 -11.53 -2.34 -22.25
N ASP A 64 -12.68 -2.96 -22.04
CA ASP A 64 -13.36 -3.77 -23.04
C ASP A 64 -13.66 -2.94 -24.31
N ARG A 65 -14.09 -1.69 -24.12
CA ARG A 65 -14.31 -0.69 -25.19
C ARG A 65 -13.02 -0.36 -25.96
N LEU A 66 -11.90 -0.21 -25.26
CA LEU A 66 -10.60 0.06 -25.87
C LEU A 66 -10.10 -1.15 -26.67
N ALA A 67 -10.23 -2.35 -26.12
CA ALA A 67 -9.76 -3.57 -26.77
C ALA A 67 -10.52 -3.85 -28.07
N ILE A 68 -11.86 -3.77 -28.06
CA ILE A 68 -12.65 -4.00 -29.28
C ILE A 68 -12.34 -2.95 -30.36
N ALA A 69 -12.18 -1.68 -29.97
CA ALA A 69 -11.82 -0.60 -30.88
C ALA A 69 -10.51 -0.84 -31.63
N ILE A 70 -9.45 -1.25 -30.91
CA ILE A 70 -8.12 -1.49 -31.49
C ILE A 70 -8.16 -2.69 -32.43
N ILE A 71 -8.88 -3.76 -32.07
CA ILE A 71 -8.99 -4.95 -32.91
C ILE A 71 -9.82 -4.67 -34.17
N GLU A 72 -10.97 -4.00 -34.06
CA GLU A 72 -11.80 -3.65 -35.22
C GLU A 72 -11.09 -2.68 -36.20
N ASP A 73 -10.31 -1.74 -35.68
CA ASP A 73 -9.50 -0.85 -36.52
C ASP A 73 -8.35 -1.59 -37.22
N ALA A 74 -7.68 -2.51 -36.52
CA ALA A 74 -6.63 -3.34 -37.08
C ALA A 74 -7.13 -4.39 -38.09
N GLU A 75 -8.34 -4.94 -37.87
CA GLU A 75 -9.08 -5.76 -38.83
C GLU A 75 -9.40 -4.95 -40.10
N LYS A 76 -10.02 -3.76 -39.93
CA LYS A 76 -10.46 -2.90 -41.04
C LYS A 76 -9.32 -2.35 -41.88
N SER A 77 -8.20 -2.01 -41.26
CA SER A 77 -6.97 -1.55 -41.95
C SER A 77 -6.15 -2.68 -42.57
N GLY A 78 -6.45 -3.94 -42.24
CA GLY A 78 -5.65 -5.11 -42.64
C GLY A 78 -4.32 -5.25 -41.90
N ALA A 79 -4.08 -4.44 -40.86
CA ALA A 79 -2.90 -4.52 -40.00
C ALA A 79 -2.89 -5.82 -39.17
N LEU A 80 -4.06 -6.37 -38.84
CA LEU A 80 -4.21 -7.66 -38.18
C LEU A 80 -4.80 -8.70 -39.13
N LYS A 81 -4.02 -9.73 -39.45
CA LYS A 81 -4.43 -10.86 -40.31
C LYS A 81 -5.08 -11.96 -39.46
N PRO A 82 -6.00 -12.78 -40.01
CA PRO A 82 -6.59 -13.93 -39.33
C PRO A 82 -5.53 -14.83 -38.66
N GLY A 83 -5.75 -15.22 -37.39
CA GLY A 83 -4.78 -15.99 -36.60
C GLY A 83 -3.54 -15.19 -36.12
N GLY A 84 -3.44 -13.91 -36.45
CA GLY A 84 -2.36 -13.01 -36.06
C GLY A 84 -2.20 -12.85 -34.55
N THR A 85 -1.11 -12.21 -34.14
CA THR A 85 -0.77 -11.97 -32.72
C THR A 85 -0.80 -10.49 -32.41
N VAL A 86 -1.44 -10.16 -31.29
CA VAL A 86 -1.46 -8.83 -30.68
C VAL A 86 -0.59 -8.85 -29.43
N VAL A 87 0.17 -7.77 -29.21
CA VAL A 87 1.02 -7.58 -28.03
C VAL A 87 0.75 -6.21 -27.40
N GLU A 88 0.77 -6.13 -26.06
CA GLU A 88 0.58 -4.86 -25.33
C GLU A 88 1.24 -4.88 -23.94
N ALA A 89 1.80 -3.74 -23.56
CA ALA A 89 2.25 -3.39 -22.23
C ALA A 89 1.06 -2.95 -21.36
N THR A 90 0.72 -3.71 -20.32
CA THR A 90 -0.55 -3.54 -19.60
C THR A 90 -0.41 -3.71 -18.08
N SER A 91 -0.98 -2.76 -17.33
CA SER A 91 -1.14 -2.81 -15.88
C SER A 91 -2.28 -3.72 -15.41
N GLY A 92 -3.12 -4.23 -16.33
CA GLY A 92 -4.23 -5.13 -15.98
C GLY A 92 -5.35 -5.16 -17.01
N ASN A 93 -6.32 -4.26 -16.86
CA ASN A 93 -7.61 -4.34 -17.55
C ASN A 93 -7.50 -4.32 -19.07
N THR A 94 -6.58 -3.53 -19.66
CA THR A 94 -6.33 -3.55 -21.11
C THR A 94 -5.93 -4.95 -21.60
N GLY A 95 -5.10 -5.66 -20.83
CA GLY A 95 -4.70 -7.02 -21.16
C GLY A 95 -5.82 -8.05 -21.00
N ILE A 96 -6.67 -7.91 -19.97
CA ILE A 96 -7.84 -8.79 -19.80
C ILE A 96 -8.83 -8.59 -20.96
N ALA A 97 -9.09 -7.34 -21.33
CA ALA A 97 -9.97 -6.98 -22.43
C ALA A 97 -9.43 -7.45 -23.79
N LEU A 98 -8.13 -7.21 -24.09
CA LEU A 98 -7.49 -7.72 -25.31
C LEU A 98 -7.48 -9.25 -25.35
N ALA A 99 -7.24 -9.92 -24.23
CA ALA A 99 -7.31 -11.39 -24.15
C ALA A 99 -8.71 -11.90 -24.53
N MET A 100 -9.79 -11.29 -24.00
CA MET A 100 -11.17 -11.63 -24.36
C MET A 100 -11.45 -11.42 -25.85
N VAL A 101 -11.15 -10.24 -26.39
CA VAL A 101 -11.46 -9.92 -27.79
C VAL A 101 -10.65 -10.81 -28.73
N CYS A 102 -9.36 -11.03 -28.44
CA CYS A 102 -8.52 -11.93 -29.24
C CYS A 102 -9.05 -13.38 -29.20
N ALA A 103 -9.41 -13.89 -28.02
CA ALA A 103 -9.99 -15.23 -27.88
C ALA A 103 -11.32 -15.38 -28.65
N GLN A 104 -12.17 -14.36 -28.66
CA GLN A 104 -13.43 -14.37 -29.42
C GLN A 104 -13.22 -14.28 -30.93
N ARG A 105 -12.26 -13.47 -31.39
CA ARG A 105 -11.97 -13.20 -32.81
C ARG A 105 -10.99 -14.20 -33.46
N GLY A 106 -10.39 -15.10 -32.68
CA GLY A 106 -9.43 -16.10 -33.17
C GLY A 106 -8.01 -15.56 -33.35
N TYR A 107 -7.61 -14.57 -32.55
CA TYR A 107 -6.26 -14.01 -32.48
C TYR A 107 -5.48 -14.52 -31.26
N ASN A 108 -4.16 -14.51 -31.38
CA ASN A 108 -3.26 -14.73 -30.25
C ASN A 108 -3.04 -13.40 -29.50
N PHE A 109 -2.99 -13.44 -28.16
CA PHE A 109 -2.62 -12.26 -27.36
C PHE A 109 -1.42 -12.53 -26.45
N VAL A 110 -0.52 -11.55 -26.39
CA VAL A 110 0.67 -11.54 -25.53
C VAL A 110 0.63 -10.27 -24.64
N ALA A 111 0.30 -10.45 -23.37
CA ALA A 111 0.37 -9.40 -22.38
C ALA A 111 1.80 -9.29 -21.81
N VAL A 112 2.35 -8.08 -21.81
CA VAL A 112 3.59 -7.75 -21.09
C VAL A 112 3.21 -6.96 -19.83
N MET A 113 3.62 -7.40 -18.65
CA MET A 113 3.30 -6.73 -17.38
C MET A 113 4.41 -6.83 -16.33
N ALA A 114 4.56 -5.81 -15.49
CA ALA A 114 5.50 -5.83 -14.37
C ALA A 114 5.03 -6.81 -13.27
N ALA A 115 6.00 -7.41 -12.57
CA ALA A 115 5.73 -8.36 -11.48
C ALA A 115 4.88 -7.80 -10.32
N SER A 116 4.87 -6.48 -10.14
CA SER A 116 4.14 -5.75 -9.09
C SER A 116 2.62 -5.73 -9.25
N PHE A 117 2.07 -6.00 -10.45
CA PHE A 117 0.62 -6.07 -10.65
C PHE A 117 0.01 -7.35 -10.04
N SER A 118 -1.30 -7.30 -9.77
CA SER A 118 -1.98 -8.31 -8.95
C SER A 118 -2.05 -9.71 -9.61
N ILE A 119 -2.21 -10.75 -8.78
CA ILE A 119 -2.14 -12.15 -9.23
C ILE A 119 -3.39 -12.53 -10.03
N GLU A 120 -4.54 -11.98 -9.68
CA GLU A 120 -5.85 -12.22 -10.32
C GLU A 120 -5.76 -11.86 -11.81
N ARG A 121 -5.20 -10.69 -12.13
CA ARG A 121 -5.03 -10.21 -13.50
C ARG A 121 -4.22 -11.19 -14.34
N ARG A 122 -3.10 -11.71 -13.79
CA ARG A 122 -2.27 -12.74 -14.43
C ARG A 122 -3.00 -14.06 -14.64
N LYS A 123 -3.90 -14.45 -13.74
CA LYS A 123 -4.71 -15.68 -13.85
C LYS A 123 -5.81 -15.50 -14.90
N VAL A 124 -6.57 -14.41 -14.85
CA VAL A 124 -7.67 -14.11 -15.79
C VAL A 124 -7.16 -14.06 -17.24
N MET A 125 -6.05 -13.35 -17.50
CA MET A 125 -5.47 -13.30 -18.85
C MET A 125 -5.08 -14.70 -19.38
N ARG A 126 -4.46 -15.55 -18.55
CA ARG A 126 -4.10 -16.93 -18.97
C ARG A 126 -5.32 -17.83 -19.14
N MET A 127 -6.38 -17.64 -18.35
CA MET A 127 -7.65 -18.35 -18.51
C MET A 127 -8.33 -18.01 -19.85
N LEU A 128 -8.19 -16.77 -20.31
CA LEU A 128 -8.61 -16.30 -21.63
C LEU A 128 -7.62 -16.67 -22.76
N GLY A 129 -6.69 -17.59 -22.52
CA GLY A 129 -5.73 -18.08 -23.54
C GLY A 129 -4.54 -17.17 -23.83
N ALA A 130 -4.41 -16.01 -23.17
CA ALA A 130 -3.31 -15.10 -23.41
C ALA A 130 -1.98 -15.58 -22.81
N LYS A 131 -0.89 -15.35 -23.54
CA LYS A 131 0.47 -15.46 -23.00
C LYS A 131 0.74 -14.25 -22.11
N VAL A 132 1.39 -14.47 -20.98
CA VAL A 132 1.69 -13.41 -19.99
C VAL A 132 3.18 -13.43 -19.69
N ILE A 133 3.88 -12.41 -20.19
CA ILE A 133 5.30 -12.13 -19.99
C ILE A 133 5.42 -11.18 -18.80
N VAL A 134 6.24 -11.55 -17.82
CA VAL A 134 6.41 -10.78 -16.59
C VAL A 134 7.76 -10.07 -16.60
N THR A 135 7.76 -8.74 -16.56
CA THR A 135 8.98 -7.93 -16.49
C THR A 135 9.39 -7.61 -15.04
N PRO A 136 10.68 -7.36 -14.77
CA PRO A 136 11.16 -6.95 -13.44
C PRO A 136 10.45 -5.68 -12.94
N ALA A 137 9.99 -5.69 -11.69
CA ALA A 137 9.23 -4.58 -11.10
C ALA A 137 9.94 -3.20 -11.14
N PRO A 138 11.28 -3.09 -10.93
CA PRO A 138 11.96 -1.79 -10.98
C PRO A 138 11.91 -1.07 -12.33
N LEU A 139 11.68 -1.80 -13.44
CA LEU A 139 11.58 -1.18 -14.78
C LEU A 139 10.22 -0.53 -15.04
N GLY A 140 9.22 -0.77 -14.18
CA GLY A 140 7.93 -0.06 -14.17
C GLY A 140 7.18 -0.05 -15.51
N GLY A 141 6.52 1.08 -15.79
CA GLY A 141 5.80 1.34 -17.05
C GLY A 141 6.68 1.17 -18.29
N THR A 142 7.82 1.87 -18.28
CA THR A 142 8.76 1.94 -19.39
C THR A 142 9.31 0.57 -19.79
N GLY A 143 9.67 -0.29 -18.83
CA GLY A 143 10.15 -1.65 -19.12
C GLY A 143 9.10 -2.58 -19.72
N MET A 144 7.81 -2.37 -19.41
CA MET A 144 6.73 -3.11 -20.09
C MET A 144 6.62 -2.65 -21.55
N VAL A 145 6.64 -1.33 -21.80
CA VAL A 145 6.54 -0.75 -23.14
C VAL A 145 7.70 -1.21 -24.03
N LEU A 146 8.94 -1.03 -23.56
CA LEU A 146 10.15 -1.48 -24.29
C LEU A 146 10.07 -2.97 -24.67
N LYS A 147 9.67 -3.84 -23.73
CA LYS A 147 9.56 -5.28 -24.01
C LYS A 147 8.42 -5.62 -24.97
N ALA A 148 7.33 -4.85 -24.98
CA ALA A 148 6.25 -5.00 -25.96
C ALA A 148 6.67 -4.50 -27.36
N GLU A 149 7.39 -3.38 -27.45
CA GLU A 149 8.03 -2.87 -28.67
C GLU A 149 8.98 -3.92 -29.28
N GLU A 150 9.93 -4.45 -28.49
CA GLU A 150 10.86 -5.51 -28.92
C GLU A 150 10.15 -6.73 -29.52
N LEU A 151 9.06 -7.18 -28.90
CA LEU A 151 8.29 -8.36 -29.35
C LEU A 151 7.52 -8.07 -30.64
N ALA A 152 6.97 -6.87 -30.77
CA ALA A 152 6.30 -6.42 -31.99
C ALA A 152 7.29 -6.36 -33.16
N GLU A 153 8.44 -5.74 -32.97
CA GLU A 153 9.50 -5.62 -33.98
C GLU A 153 10.10 -6.99 -34.37
N THR A 154 10.42 -7.84 -33.38
CA THR A 154 11.05 -9.16 -33.62
C THR A 154 10.14 -10.12 -34.39
N HIS A 155 8.82 -10.03 -34.20
CA HIS A 155 7.87 -11.02 -34.72
C HIS A 155 6.84 -10.47 -35.71
N GLY A 156 6.86 -9.17 -36.01
CA GLY A 156 5.83 -8.52 -36.83
C GLY A 156 4.44 -8.58 -36.21
N TRP A 157 4.35 -8.59 -34.87
CA TRP A 157 3.07 -8.62 -34.14
C TRP A 157 2.45 -7.22 -34.04
N LEU A 158 1.12 -7.16 -33.98
CA LEU A 158 0.41 -5.90 -33.78
C LEU A 158 0.65 -5.39 -32.34
N LEU A 159 1.40 -4.31 -32.19
CA LEU A 159 1.44 -3.56 -30.92
C LEU A 159 0.15 -2.73 -30.80
N ALA A 160 -0.63 -2.93 -29.74
CA ALA A 160 -1.92 -2.27 -29.59
C ALA A 160 -1.81 -0.74 -29.39
N ARG A 161 -0.70 -0.25 -28.82
CA ARG A 161 -0.35 1.19 -28.70
C ARG A 161 -1.40 2.02 -27.94
N GLN A 162 -1.87 1.51 -26.81
CA GLN A 162 -3.04 2.06 -26.09
C GLN A 162 -2.95 3.55 -25.66
N PHE A 163 -1.77 4.18 -25.64
CA PHE A 163 -1.55 5.57 -25.18
C PHE A 163 -1.54 6.61 -26.31
N GLU A 164 -1.51 6.15 -27.57
CA GLU A 164 -1.36 6.95 -28.78
C GLU A 164 -2.27 6.47 -29.94
N ASN A 165 -2.93 5.32 -29.82
CA ASN A 165 -3.85 4.79 -30.84
C ASN A 165 -5.20 5.50 -30.82
N GLU A 166 -5.51 6.25 -31.90
CA GLU A 166 -6.75 7.03 -32.08
C GLU A 166 -8.05 6.20 -32.04
N ALA A 167 -7.99 4.87 -32.26
CA ALA A 167 -9.16 4.00 -32.09
C ALA A 167 -9.72 4.08 -30.65
N ASN A 168 -8.85 4.30 -29.65
CA ASN A 168 -9.20 4.42 -28.23
C ASN A 168 -10.16 5.61 -27.93
N PRO A 169 -9.78 6.89 -28.18
CA PRO A 169 -10.72 8.00 -28.04
C PRO A 169 -11.89 7.93 -29.04
N ALA A 170 -11.67 7.47 -30.28
CA ALA A 170 -12.73 7.39 -31.28
C ALA A 170 -13.89 6.46 -30.87
N TYR A 171 -13.61 5.35 -30.18
CA TYR A 171 -14.66 4.45 -29.69
C TYR A 171 -15.43 5.03 -28.49
N HIS A 172 -14.74 5.74 -27.59
CA HIS A 172 -15.39 6.47 -26.51
C HIS A 172 -16.28 7.61 -27.03
N ALA A 173 -15.90 8.28 -28.13
CA ALA A 173 -16.73 9.26 -28.83
C ALA A 173 -17.93 8.61 -29.54
N LYS A 174 -17.82 7.37 -30.03
CA LYS A 174 -18.93 6.65 -30.66
C LYS A 174 -19.91 5.99 -29.66
N THR A 175 -19.44 5.65 -28.45
CA THR A 175 -20.23 4.87 -27.48
C THR A 175 -20.42 5.60 -26.15
N THR A 176 -19.36 5.78 -25.35
CA THR A 176 -19.46 6.29 -23.96
C THR A 176 -20.04 7.70 -23.88
N GLY A 177 -19.59 8.63 -24.75
CA GLY A 177 -20.12 9.99 -24.81
C GLY A 177 -21.63 10.01 -25.18
N PRO A 178 -22.03 9.42 -26.33
CA PRO A 178 -23.43 9.32 -26.73
C PRO A 178 -24.33 8.61 -25.72
N GLU A 179 -23.85 7.55 -25.06
CA GLU A 179 -24.57 6.92 -23.96
C GLU A 179 -24.85 7.91 -22.81
N ILE A 180 -23.84 8.65 -22.36
CA ILE A 180 -24.00 9.64 -21.28
C ILE A 180 -24.96 10.76 -21.70
N VAL A 181 -24.84 11.28 -22.92
CA VAL A 181 -25.75 12.31 -23.46
C VAL A 181 -27.21 11.82 -23.50
N ARG A 182 -27.42 10.57 -23.95
CA ARG A 182 -28.73 9.90 -23.95
C ARG A 182 -29.28 9.68 -22.54
N ASP A 183 -28.47 9.14 -21.63
CA ASP A 183 -28.89 8.77 -20.27
C ASP A 183 -29.30 10.02 -19.44
N PHE A 184 -28.77 11.20 -19.79
CA PHE A 184 -29.11 12.52 -19.24
C PHE A 184 -29.97 13.40 -20.18
N GLN A 185 -30.59 12.84 -21.22
CA GLN A 185 -31.50 13.61 -22.08
C GLN A 185 -32.69 14.16 -21.27
N GLY A 186 -32.95 15.46 -21.40
CA GLY A 186 -34.00 16.14 -20.63
C GLY A 186 -33.69 16.35 -19.13
N LYS A 187 -32.46 16.09 -18.68
CA LYS A 187 -31.99 16.31 -17.29
C LYS A 187 -30.74 17.19 -17.29
N PRO A 188 -30.47 17.99 -16.24
CA PRO A 188 -29.19 18.69 -16.08
C PRO A 188 -28.03 17.69 -15.95
N LEU A 189 -26.84 18.12 -16.37
CA LEU A 189 -25.56 17.46 -16.11
C LEU A 189 -24.51 18.58 -16.08
N ASP A 190 -24.25 19.09 -14.88
CA ASP A 190 -23.47 20.30 -14.66
C ASP A 190 -21.97 19.98 -14.55
N TYR A 191 -21.63 18.77 -14.10
CA TYR A 191 -20.26 18.30 -13.96
C TYR A 191 -20.11 16.84 -14.42
N TRP A 192 -19.04 16.55 -15.16
CA TRP A 192 -18.59 15.19 -15.46
C TRP A 192 -17.16 14.97 -14.96
N VAL A 193 -16.94 13.91 -14.19
CA VAL A 193 -15.71 13.67 -13.43
C VAL A 193 -15.06 12.36 -13.86
N THR A 194 -13.82 12.44 -14.33
CA THR A 194 -12.99 11.30 -14.72
C THR A 194 -11.53 11.51 -14.34
N GLY A 195 -10.79 10.42 -14.11
CA GLY A 195 -9.33 10.46 -14.20
C GLY A 195 -8.85 9.99 -15.57
N TYR A 196 -7.55 9.72 -15.68
CA TYR A 196 -6.95 9.20 -16.92
C TYR A 196 -5.93 8.10 -16.63
N GLY A 197 -5.91 7.08 -17.50
CA GLY A 197 -4.79 6.14 -17.65
C GLY A 197 -4.20 6.25 -19.06
N THR A 198 -5.01 5.95 -20.06
CA THR A 198 -4.71 6.19 -21.49
C THR A 198 -5.38 7.46 -22.03
N ALA A 199 -6.11 8.20 -21.19
CA ALA A 199 -6.95 9.35 -21.53
C ALA A 199 -8.05 9.17 -22.61
N GLY A 200 -8.15 8.03 -23.31
CA GLY A 200 -9.21 7.80 -24.32
C GLY A 200 -10.64 8.08 -23.83
N THR A 201 -10.97 7.73 -22.58
CA THR A 201 -12.28 8.06 -21.99
C THR A 201 -12.48 9.58 -21.84
N PHE A 202 -11.48 10.27 -21.28
CA PHE A 202 -11.48 11.73 -21.11
C PHE A 202 -11.59 12.45 -22.46
N SER A 203 -10.72 12.13 -23.42
CA SER A 203 -10.67 12.73 -24.75
C SER A 203 -11.95 12.45 -25.55
N GLY A 204 -12.29 11.17 -25.74
CA GLY A 204 -13.39 10.75 -26.61
C GLY A 204 -14.79 11.06 -26.05
N ALA A 205 -15.07 10.64 -24.81
CA ALA A 205 -16.38 10.89 -24.22
C ALA A 205 -16.53 12.36 -23.82
N GLY A 206 -15.48 12.98 -23.29
CA GLY A 206 -15.47 14.40 -22.92
C GLY A 206 -15.74 15.29 -24.13
N GLY A 207 -15.08 15.06 -25.27
CA GLY A 207 -15.32 15.85 -26.48
C GLY A 207 -16.79 15.84 -26.94
N VAL A 208 -17.44 14.68 -26.88
CA VAL A 208 -18.88 14.55 -27.22
C VAL A 208 -19.78 15.19 -26.16
N ILE A 209 -19.47 15.02 -24.87
CA ILE A 209 -20.21 15.67 -23.78
C ILE A 209 -20.12 17.19 -23.91
N LYS A 210 -18.92 17.74 -24.16
CA LYS A 210 -18.71 19.19 -24.33
C LYS A 210 -19.43 19.74 -25.56
N ALA A 211 -19.41 19.01 -26.68
CA ALA A 211 -20.12 19.40 -27.90
C ALA A 211 -21.65 19.39 -27.73
N ALA A 212 -22.19 18.38 -27.04
CA ALA A 212 -23.63 18.26 -26.80
C ALA A 212 -24.14 19.11 -25.63
N ARG A 213 -23.26 19.44 -24.67
CA ARG A 213 -23.55 20.16 -23.42
C ARG A 213 -22.41 21.11 -23.06
N PRO A 214 -22.27 22.27 -23.73
CA PRO A 214 -21.13 23.19 -23.52
C PRO A 214 -20.95 23.66 -22.08
N ASP A 215 -22.07 23.86 -21.36
CA ASP A 215 -22.11 24.29 -19.95
C ASP A 215 -21.66 23.19 -18.96
N CYS A 216 -21.56 21.94 -19.41
CA CYS A 216 -21.07 20.84 -18.56
C CYS A 216 -19.56 21.01 -18.30
N LYS A 217 -19.19 21.08 -17.02
CA LYS A 217 -17.80 21.17 -16.60
C LYS A 217 -17.14 19.79 -16.57
N ILE A 218 -16.10 19.63 -17.36
CA ILE A 218 -15.28 18.42 -17.42
C ILE A 218 -14.16 18.55 -16.40
N ILE A 219 -14.25 17.75 -15.35
CA ILE A 219 -13.31 17.71 -14.24
C ILE A 219 -12.39 16.51 -14.45
N LEU A 220 -11.12 16.79 -14.72
CA LEU A 220 -10.07 15.76 -14.79
C LEU A 220 -9.45 15.55 -13.41
N SER A 221 -9.06 14.32 -13.08
CA SER A 221 -8.45 13.99 -11.80
C SER A 221 -7.10 13.27 -11.97
N GLU A 222 -6.14 13.59 -11.11
CA GLU A 222 -4.86 12.87 -10.99
C GLU A 222 -4.53 12.51 -9.52
N PRO A 223 -3.70 11.47 -9.29
CA PRO A 223 -3.19 11.16 -7.97
C PRO A 223 -2.33 12.30 -7.44
N LYS A 224 -2.53 12.72 -6.18
CA LYS A 224 -1.71 13.75 -5.52
C LYS A 224 -0.21 13.42 -5.49
N GLY A 225 0.15 12.14 -5.47
CA GLY A 225 1.54 11.67 -5.57
C GLY A 225 2.11 11.60 -6.99
N ALA A 226 1.28 11.72 -8.03
CA ALA A 226 1.67 11.75 -9.43
C ALA A 226 0.94 12.88 -10.19
N PRO A 227 1.17 14.16 -9.85
CA PRO A 227 0.54 15.33 -10.46
C PRO A 227 1.20 15.68 -11.81
N LEU A 228 1.09 14.79 -12.79
CA LEU A 228 1.84 14.92 -14.05
C LEU A 228 1.40 16.15 -14.84
N ILE A 229 0.09 16.37 -14.98
CA ILE A 229 -0.44 17.49 -15.76
C ILE A 229 -0.31 18.80 -14.98
N THR A 230 -0.70 18.81 -13.71
CA THR A 230 -0.65 20.00 -12.85
C THR A 230 0.77 20.46 -12.49
N SER A 231 1.80 19.63 -12.67
CA SER A 231 3.20 20.09 -12.57
C SER A 231 3.64 21.05 -13.68
N GLY A 232 2.89 21.14 -14.79
CA GLY A 232 3.22 22.00 -15.94
C GLY A 232 4.45 21.58 -16.75
N ILE A 233 5.07 20.44 -16.42
CA ILE A 233 6.22 19.91 -17.14
C ILE A 233 5.71 19.19 -18.40
N LYS A 234 6.36 19.43 -19.55
CA LYS A 234 6.02 18.74 -20.80
C LYS A 234 6.61 17.33 -20.84
N GLN A 235 5.85 16.40 -21.39
CA GLN A 235 6.35 15.05 -21.63
C GLN A 235 7.36 15.03 -22.78
N GLU A 236 8.56 14.55 -22.52
CA GLU A 236 9.53 14.26 -23.59
C GLU A 236 9.09 13.03 -24.39
N ARG A 237 9.07 13.15 -25.73
CA ARG A 237 8.58 12.13 -26.67
C ARG A 237 9.67 11.69 -27.65
N LYS A 238 9.59 10.46 -28.15
CA LYS A 238 10.50 9.91 -29.17
C LYS A 238 10.29 10.70 -30.47
N THR A 239 11.38 11.18 -31.08
CA THR A 239 11.36 12.03 -32.30
C THR A 239 11.80 11.30 -33.58
N VAL A 240 12.18 10.02 -33.50
CA VAL A 240 12.77 9.25 -34.61
C VAL A 240 12.11 7.87 -34.72
N LEU A 241 11.91 7.40 -35.97
CA LEU A 241 11.47 6.05 -36.38
C LEU A 241 10.13 5.52 -35.80
N GLY A 242 9.05 5.58 -36.59
CA GLY A 242 7.87 4.71 -36.49
C GLY A 242 6.98 4.81 -35.23
N HIS A 243 7.41 5.59 -34.24
CA HIS A 243 6.84 5.70 -32.90
C HIS A 243 6.57 7.17 -32.53
N PHE A 244 6.07 7.95 -33.49
CA PHE A 244 5.69 9.34 -33.26
C PHE A 244 4.69 9.43 -32.11
N GLY A 245 5.00 10.23 -31.09
CA GLY A 245 4.14 10.43 -29.93
C GLY A 245 4.41 9.50 -28.74
N ALA A 246 5.22 8.44 -28.87
CA ALA A 246 5.59 7.59 -27.73
C ALA A 246 6.48 8.36 -26.72
N PRO A 247 6.39 8.09 -25.40
CA PRO A 247 7.24 8.76 -24.40
C PRO A 247 8.71 8.36 -24.55
N ALA A 248 9.62 9.34 -24.47
CA ALA A 248 11.07 9.11 -24.50
C ALA A 248 11.61 8.62 -23.15
N LYS A 249 11.06 9.14 -22.05
CA LYS A 249 11.44 8.77 -20.68
C LYS A 249 10.27 8.97 -19.70
N GLY A 250 10.46 8.46 -18.48
CA GLY A 250 9.51 8.69 -17.39
C GLY A 250 9.41 10.17 -16.99
N HIS A 251 8.21 10.60 -16.62
CA HIS A 251 7.93 11.97 -16.21
C HIS A 251 8.44 12.26 -14.79
N PRO A 252 9.16 13.37 -14.54
CA PRO A 252 9.82 13.62 -13.26
C PRO A 252 8.84 13.86 -12.09
N ALA A 253 7.61 14.31 -12.37
CA ALA A 253 6.57 14.48 -11.35
C ALA A 253 5.83 13.18 -10.97
N TRP A 254 6.24 12.02 -11.48
CA TRP A 254 5.59 10.74 -11.15
C TRP A 254 6.21 10.08 -9.91
N ASN A 255 5.39 9.72 -8.93
CA ASN A 255 5.73 8.77 -7.88
C ASN A 255 4.73 7.59 -7.86
N PRO A 256 5.11 6.42 -7.32
CA PRO A 256 4.19 5.31 -7.14
C PRO A 256 2.93 5.69 -6.34
N HIS A 257 1.74 5.28 -6.81
CA HIS A 257 0.45 5.57 -6.17
C HIS A 257 -0.48 4.33 -6.18
N PRO A 258 -1.43 4.20 -5.23
CA PRO A 258 -2.32 3.03 -5.12
C PRO A 258 -3.53 3.05 -6.08
N ILE A 259 -3.75 4.15 -6.80
CA ILE A 259 -4.85 4.32 -7.76
C ILE A 259 -4.53 3.57 -9.07
N GLN A 260 -4.65 2.24 -9.05
CA GLN A 260 -4.29 1.39 -10.19
C GLN A 260 -5.23 1.62 -11.38
N GLY A 261 -4.64 1.72 -12.57
CA GLY A 261 -5.35 1.99 -13.82
C GLY A 261 -5.31 3.46 -14.26
N TRP A 262 -4.89 4.37 -13.38
CA TRP A 262 -4.60 5.77 -13.71
C TRP A 262 -3.10 6.01 -13.91
N THR A 263 -2.80 7.17 -14.48
CA THR A 263 -1.52 7.89 -14.46
C THR A 263 -0.29 6.98 -14.60
N PRO A 264 0.02 6.51 -15.82
CA PRO A 264 1.31 5.88 -16.10
C PRO A 264 2.45 6.86 -15.78
N ASN A 265 3.69 6.38 -15.79
CA ASN A 265 4.86 7.21 -15.51
C ASN A 265 5.22 8.20 -16.65
N PHE A 266 4.25 8.63 -17.45
CA PHE A 266 4.36 9.59 -18.55
C PHE A 266 2.97 10.17 -18.89
N ILE A 267 2.91 11.31 -19.58
CA ILE A 267 1.63 11.84 -20.09
C ILE A 267 1.27 11.13 -21.41
N PRO A 268 0.12 10.42 -21.52
CA PRO A 268 -0.32 9.81 -22.78
C PRO A 268 -0.49 10.85 -23.89
N LEU A 269 -0.25 10.49 -25.16
CA LEU A 269 -0.43 11.42 -26.28
C LEU A 269 -1.90 11.89 -26.36
N ILE A 270 -2.83 10.94 -26.26
CA ILE A 270 -4.28 11.18 -26.22
C ILE A 270 -4.69 12.15 -25.08
N ALA A 271 -3.90 12.23 -24.00
CA ALA A 271 -4.12 13.19 -22.92
C ALA A 271 -3.66 14.60 -23.31
N GLU A 272 -2.44 14.70 -23.86
CA GLU A 272 -1.85 15.95 -24.31
C GLU A 272 -2.71 16.62 -25.40
N ASP A 273 -3.18 15.85 -26.38
CA ASP A 273 -4.03 16.37 -27.46
C ASP A 273 -5.40 16.87 -26.99
N ALA A 274 -5.96 16.27 -25.93
CA ALA A 274 -7.21 16.72 -25.32
C ALA A 274 -7.01 17.97 -24.45
N LEU A 275 -5.87 18.07 -23.75
CA LEU A 275 -5.50 19.25 -22.96
C LEU A 275 -5.14 20.45 -23.86
N ALA A 276 -4.47 20.21 -24.98
CA ALA A 276 -4.19 21.24 -26.00
C ALA A 276 -5.45 21.83 -26.64
N LYS A 277 -6.58 21.09 -26.61
CA LYS A 277 -7.92 21.54 -27.01
C LYS A 277 -8.72 22.14 -25.85
N SER A 278 -8.10 22.37 -24.69
CA SER A 278 -8.71 22.88 -23.46
C SER A 278 -9.95 22.11 -23.01
N LEU A 279 -9.93 20.78 -23.15
CA LEU A 279 -11.11 19.94 -22.88
C LEU A 279 -11.47 19.84 -21.38
N ALA A 280 -10.49 19.95 -20.49
CA ALA A 280 -10.73 19.98 -19.04
C ALA A 280 -10.95 21.41 -18.56
N ASP A 281 -12.05 21.65 -17.85
CA ASP A 281 -12.36 22.95 -17.23
C ASP A 281 -11.64 23.12 -15.87
N GLU A 282 -11.40 22.02 -15.15
CA GLU A 282 -10.66 21.97 -13.89
C GLU A 282 -9.88 20.66 -13.80
N ILE A 283 -8.69 20.69 -13.19
CA ILE A 283 -7.89 19.50 -12.87
C ILE A 283 -7.70 19.43 -11.36
N LEU A 284 -8.17 18.36 -10.74
CA LEU A 284 -8.15 18.14 -9.29
C LEU A 284 -7.19 17.02 -8.89
N LEU A 285 -6.63 17.14 -7.70
CA LEU A 285 -5.79 16.12 -7.08
C LEU A 285 -6.59 15.31 -6.06
N VAL A 286 -6.45 13.99 -6.11
CA VAL A 286 -7.07 13.06 -5.17
C VAL A 286 -6.01 12.21 -4.48
N ASP A 287 -6.21 11.97 -3.18
CA ASP A 287 -5.27 11.19 -2.37
C ASP A 287 -5.55 9.68 -2.47
N GLY A 288 -4.50 8.86 -2.40
CA GLY A 288 -4.62 7.41 -2.56
C GLY A 288 -5.50 6.75 -1.49
N PRO A 289 -5.20 6.97 -0.19
CA PRO A 289 -6.09 6.72 0.93
C PRO A 289 -7.54 7.22 0.75
N GLU A 290 -7.77 8.48 0.34
CA GLU A 290 -9.13 9.03 0.12
C GLU A 290 -9.90 8.22 -0.94
N ALA A 291 -9.23 7.86 -2.05
CA ALA A 291 -9.80 7.02 -3.09
C ALA A 291 -10.13 5.61 -2.60
N MET A 292 -9.26 4.98 -1.81
CA MET A 292 -9.51 3.63 -1.26
C MET A 292 -10.66 3.63 -0.24
N GLN A 293 -10.74 4.66 0.62
CA GLN A 293 -11.85 4.80 1.57
C GLN A 293 -13.17 5.01 0.83
N THR A 294 -13.20 5.90 -0.17
CA THR A 294 -14.41 6.17 -0.97
C THR A 294 -14.91 4.92 -1.71
N ALA A 295 -14.01 4.05 -2.21
CA ALA A 295 -14.39 2.77 -2.80
C ALA A 295 -15.04 1.81 -1.77
N LYS A 296 -14.57 1.79 -0.52
CA LYS A 296 -15.18 1.01 0.57
C LYS A 296 -16.55 1.58 0.97
N ASP A 297 -16.69 2.91 0.98
CA ASP A 297 -17.93 3.58 1.33
C ASP A 297 -19.01 3.36 0.25
N LEU A 298 -18.64 3.41 -1.03
CA LEU A 298 -19.51 2.98 -2.14
C LEU A 298 -20.00 1.54 -1.97
N ALA A 299 -19.11 0.61 -1.60
CA ALA A 299 -19.48 -0.79 -1.39
C ALA A 299 -20.41 -0.96 -0.18
N ARG A 300 -20.07 -0.37 0.97
CA ARG A 300 -20.81 -0.52 2.25
C ARG A 300 -22.13 0.24 2.32
N LEU A 301 -22.22 1.38 1.65
CA LEU A 301 -23.37 2.29 1.77
C LEU A 301 -24.29 2.24 0.54
N GLU A 302 -23.73 2.18 -0.67
CA GLU A 302 -24.51 2.16 -1.93
C GLU A 302 -24.65 0.76 -2.55
N GLY A 303 -23.86 -0.22 -2.09
CA GLY A 303 -23.77 -1.55 -2.73
C GLY A 303 -23.01 -1.55 -4.05
N ILE A 304 -22.16 -0.54 -4.29
CA ILE A 304 -21.43 -0.36 -5.55
C ILE A 304 -19.97 -0.81 -5.36
N PHE A 305 -19.60 -1.93 -5.97
CA PHE A 305 -18.33 -2.63 -5.70
C PHE A 305 -17.26 -2.32 -6.77
N CYS A 306 -16.42 -1.31 -6.53
CA CYS A 306 -15.48 -0.80 -7.53
C CYS A 306 -14.01 -0.75 -7.12
N GLY A 307 -13.12 -0.74 -8.11
CA GLY A 307 -11.68 -0.57 -7.93
C GLY A 307 -11.25 0.81 -7.39
N THR A 308 -9.96 0.94 -7.06
CA THR A 308 -9.40 2.19 -6.50
C THR A 308 -9.56 3.40 -7.41
N SER A 309 -9.62 3.19 -8.72
CA SER A 309 -9.90 4.24 -9.72
C SER A 309 -11.34 4.77 -9.72
N GLY A 310 -12.32 3.94 -9.34
CA GLY A 310 -13.72 4.34 -9.15
C GLY A 310 -13.96 5.06 -7.83
N GLY A 311 -13.21 4.66 -6.78
CA GLY A 311 -13.16 5.43 -5.54
C GLY A 311 -12.53 6.82 -5.76
N ALA A 312 -11.50 6.93 -6.59
CA ALA A 312 -10.81 8.19 -6.91
C ALA A 312 -11.69 9.20 -7.68
N THR A 313 -12.44 8.75 -8.70
CA THR A 313 -13.39 9.62 -9.41
C THR A 313 -14.50 10.11 -8.48
N VAL A 314 -15.06 9.23 -7.64
CA VAL A 314 -16.14 9.61 -6.72
C VAL A 314 -15.63 10.50 -5.60
N ALA A 315 -14.43 10.29 -5.07
CA ALA A 315 -13.79 11.21 -4.13
C ALA A 315 -13.64 12.62 -4.73
N THR A 316 -13.14 12.69 -5.97
CA THR A 316 -13.07 13.96 -6.72
C THR A 316 -14.45 14.57 -6.94
N ALA A 317 -15.47 13.76 -7.29
CA ALA A 317 -16.84 14.23 -7.44
C ALA A 317 -17.45 14.75 -6.13
N LEU A 318 -17.06 14.19 -4.98
CA LEU A 318 -17.41 14.71 -3.66
C LEU A 318 -16.67 16.01 -3.33
N GLN A 319 -15.42 16.19 -3.78
CA GLN A 319 -14.71 17.48 -3.69
C GLN A 319 -15.44 18.57 -4.50
N VAL A 320 -15.91 18.25 -5.71
CA VAL A 320 -16.73 19.14 -6.55
C VAL A 320 -18.09 19.43 -5.90
N ALA A 321 -18.79 18.39 -5.43
CA ALA A 321 -20.09 18.49 -4.78
C ALA A 321 -20.12 19.44 -3.58
N ARG A 322 -19.03 19.51 -2.80
CA ARG A 322 -18.88 20.43 -1.66
C ARG A 322 -18.85 21.91 -2.06
N LYS A 323 -18.55 22.23 -3.32
CA LYS A 323 -18.48 23.61 -3.87
C LYS A 323 -19.60 23.91 -4.86
N ALA A 324 -20.33 22.90 -5.33
CA ALA A 324 -21.36 23.03 -6.35
C ALA A 324 -22.64 23.68 -5.79
N PRO A 325 -23.39 24.47 -6.58
CA PRO A 325 -24.70 24.96 -6.20
C PRO A 325 -25.69 23.85 -5.82
N ALA A 326 -26.64 24.16 -4.92
CA ALA A 326 -27.72 23.23 -4.61
C ALA A 326 -28.55 22.91 -5.88
N GLY A 327 -28.90 21.64 -6.06
CA GLY A 327 -29.56 21.11 -7.25
C GLY A 327 -28.60 20.53 -8.30
N SER A 328 -27.31 20.89 -8.27
CA SER A 328 -26.33 20.45 -9.27
C SER A 328 -26.25 18.94 -9.43
N THR A 329 -26.04 18.53 -10.68
CA THR A 329 -25.97 17.15 -11.13
C THR A 329 -24.56 16.80 -11.59
N ILE A 330 -23.98 15.77 -10.97
CA ILE A 330 -22.59 15.36 -11.15
C ILE A 330 -22.57 13.89 -11.59
N LEU A 331 -21.82 13.57 -12.63
CA LEU A 331 -21.58 12.18 -13.06
C LEU A 331 -20.10 11.82 -12.90
N ALA A 332 -19.80 10.78 -12.12
CA ALA A 332 -18.45 10.21 -11.99
C ALA A 332 -18.32 8.90 -12.79
N MET A 333 -17.17 8.67 -13.42
CA MET A 333 -16.88 7.38 -14.07
C MET A 333 -16.45 6.33 -13.04
N ILE A 334 -17.04 5.13 -13.03
CA ILE A 334 -16.49 3.98 -12.28
C ILE A 334 -15.87 3.00 -13.28
N PRO A 335 -14.52 2.90 -13.38
CA PRO A 335 -13.87 2.16 -14.46
C PRO A 335 -13.97 0.63 -14.39
N ASP A 336 -13.96 0.02 -13.19
CA ASP A 336 -13.89 -1.43 -13.02
C ASP A 336 -14.38 -1.96 -11.65
N THR A 337 -14.55 -3.30 -11.58
CA THR A 337 -14.97 -4.04 -10.38
C THR A 337 -13.85 -4.18 -9.33
N ALA A 338 -14.22 -4.21 -8.05
CA ALA A 338 -13.29 -4.44 -6.95
C ALA A 338 -12.73 -5.88 -6.87
N GLU A 339 -13.35 -6.87 -7.53
CA GLU A 339 -12.89 -8.28 -7.53
C GLU A 339 -11.42 -8.45 -8.02
N ARG A 340 -10.92 -7.49 -8.79
CA ARG A 340 -9.55 -7.47 -9.34
C ARG A 340 -8.51 -6.92 -8.35
N TYR A 341 -8.97 -6.54 -7.17
CA TYR A 341 -8.21 -5.83 -6.14
C TYR A 341 -8.10 -6.62 -4.83
N LEU A 342 -8.61 -7.85 -4.76
CA LEU A 342 -8.61 -8.69 -3.54
C LEU A 342 -7.21 -8.88 -2.93
N SER A 343 -6.14 -8.98 -3.73
CA SER A 343 -4.75 -9.07 -3.23
C SER A 343 -4.04 -7.70 -3.08
N THR A 344 -4.78 -6.59 -3.01
CA THR A 344 -4.21 -5.22 -3.03
C THR A 344 -4.56 -4.45 -1.75
N PRO A 345 -3.91 -3.30 -1.48
CA PRO A 345 -4.19 -2.50 -0.29
C PRO A 345 -5.65 -2.06 -0.08
N LEU A 346 -6.49 -2.11 -1.13
CA LEU A 346 -7.93 -1.86 -1.01
C LEU A 346 -8.65 -2.85 -0.07
N PHE A 347 -8.12 -4.07 0.08
CA PHE A 347 -8.68 -5.16 0.91
C PHE A 347 -7.78 -5.51 2.11
N ALA A 348 -6.73 -4.73 2.42
CA ALA A 348 -5.75 -5.07 3.45
C ALA A 348 -6.31 -5.11 4.90
N ASP A 349 -7.48 -4.52 5.11
CA ASP A 349 -8.25 -4.45 6.36
C ASP A 349 -9.60 -5.21 6.25
N ILE A 350 -9.72 -6.11 5.27
CA ILE A 350 -10.91 -6.95 5.06
C ILE A 350 -10.49 -8.41 5.25
N ASP A 351 -10.66 -8.92 6.47
CA ASP A 351 -10.38 -10.30 6.80
C ASP A 351 -11.38 -11.27 6.12
N ALA A 352 -10.91 -12.48 5.81
CA ALA A 352 -11.72 -13.55 5.22
C ALA A 352 -12.38 -14.46 6.28
N GLU A 353 -11.91 -14.37 7.53
CA GLU A 353 -12.46 -15.09 8.69
C GLU A 353 -13.45 -14.20 9.44
N MET A 354 -14.34 -14.80 10.24
CA MET A 354 -15.28 -14.02 11.06
C MET A 354 -14.55 -13.04 11.98
N ASN A 355 -15.10 -11.84 12.14
CA ASN A 355 -14.71 -10.91 13.20
C ASN A 355 -15.46 -11.20 14.52
N GLN A 356 -15.19 -10.41 15.56
CA GLN A 356 -15.77 -10.62 16.90
C GLN A 356 -17.29 -10.41 16.91
N ASP A 357 -17.80 -9.37 16.24
CA ASP A 357 -19.23 -9.07 16.17
C ASP A 357 -19.97 -10.21 15.44
N GLU A 358 -19.38 -10.75 14.37
CA GLU A 358 -19.91 -11.90 13.62
C GLU A 358 -19.93 -13.19 14.46
N VAL A 359 -18.92 -13.40 15.31
CA VAL A 359 -18.89 -14.50 16.29
C VAL A 359 -20.01 -14.37 17.34
N GLU A 360 -20.29 -13.15 17.80
CA GLU A 360 -21.37 -12.88 18.75
C GLU A 360 -22.74 -13.06 18.11
N ILE A 361 -22.92 -12.61 16.86
CA ILE A 361 -24.10 -12.89 16.05
C ILE A 361 -24.28 -14.40 15.85
N ALA A 362 -23.23 -15.13 15.49
CA ALA A 362 -23.30 -16.59 15.30
C ALA A 362 -23.69 -17.33 16.61
N LYS A 363 -23.14 -16.91 17.76
CA LYS A 363 -23.46 -17.47 19.09
C LYS A 363 -24.83 -17.05 19.62
N SER A 364 -25.50 -16.06 19.03
CA SER A 364 -26.85 -15.62 19.45
C SER A 364 -27.96 -16.66 19.17
N THR A 365 -27.68 -17.71 18.40
CA THR A 365 -28.61 -18.81 18.10
C THR A 365 -27.99 -20.17 18.41
N PRO A 366 -28.78 -21.21 18.75
CA PRO A 366 -28.23 -22.50 19.20
C PRO A 366 -27.62 -23.35 18.08
N SER A 367 -27.94 -23.08 16.81
CA SER A 367 -27.34 -23.77 15.67
C SER A 367 -25.86 -23.41 15.54
N VAL A 368 -24.99 -24.41 15.35
CA VAL A 368 -23.53 -24.29 15.14
C VAL A 368 -22.72 -23.52 16.20
N ALA A 369 -23.34 -23.00 17.27
CA ALA A 369 -22.68 -22.22 18.33
C ALA A 369 -21.49 -22.94 19.00
N SER A 370 -21.57 -24.26 19.15
CA SER A 370 -20.48 -25.11 19.69
C SER A 370 -19.31 -25.32 18.73
N SER A 371 -19.49 -25.02 17.43
CA SER A 371 -18.45 -25.07 16.40
C SER A 371 -17.89 -23.69 16.01
N VAL A 372 -18.42 -22.59 16.56
CA VAL A 372 -17.87 -21.25 16.36
C VAL A 372 -16.53 -21.13 17.12
N PRO A 373 -15.42 -20.75 16.46
CA PRO A 373 -14.12 -20.61 17.12
C PRO A 373 -14.19 -19.72 18.38
N SER A 374 -13.57 -20.20 19.46
CA SER A 374 -13.53 -19.47 20.74
C SER A 374 -12.48 -18.37 20.80
N ASN A 375 -11.48 -18.42 19.93
CA ASN A 375 -10.36 -17.47 19.87
C ASN A 375 -10.28 -16.81 18.49
N ILE A 376 -11.02 -15.73 18.30
CA ILE A 376 -10.80 -14.79 17.19
C ILE A 376 -9.99 -13.61 17.72
N LYS A 377 -9.02 -13.13 16.94
CA LYS A 377 -8.29 -11.91 17.29
C LYS A 377 -9.26 -10.74 17.18
N ALA A 378 -9.51 -10.04 18.28
CA ALA A 378 -10.27 -8.81 18.24
C ALA A 378 -9.59 -7.78 17.32
N VAL A 379 -10.21 -7.53 16.16
CA VAL A 379 -9.87 -6.40 15.30
C VAL A 379 -10.56 -5.18 15.91
N VAL A 380 -9.78 -4.30 16.54
CA VAL A 380 -10.31 -3.04 17.08
C VAL A 380 -10.55 -2.08 15.89
N PRO A 381 -11.80 -1.71 15.56
CA PRO A 381 -12.04 -0.79 14.47
C PRO A 381 -11.69 0.62 14.93
N ALA A 382 -10.73 1.27 14.27
CA ALA A 382 -10.30 2.64 14.60
C ALA A 382 -11.39 3.72 14.37
N THR A 383 -12.58 3.33 13.90
CA THR A 383 -13.68 4.21 13.49
C THR A 383 -14.85 4.31 14.49
N ALA A 384 -14.91 3.45 15.52
CA ALA A 384 -16.02 3.47 16.49
C ALA A 384 -15.99 4.68 17.45
N ALA A 385 -14.81 5.29 17.66
CA ALA A 385 -14.60 6.36 18.65
C ALA A 385 -15.27 7.71 18.29
N LEU A 386 -15.70 7.91 17.04
CA LEU A 386 -16.18 9.22 16.55
C LEU A 386 -17.71 9.43 16.62
N PHE A 387 -18.51 8.38 16.84
CA PHE A 387 -19.98 8.52 16.88
C PHE A 387 -20.59 8.72 18.28
N PHE A 388 -19.89 8.35 19.36
CA PHE A 388 -20.42 8.53 20.73
C PHE A 388 -20.07 9.87 21.39
N ALA A 389 -19.04 10.59 20.91
CA ALA A 389 -18.63 11.87 21.49
C ALA A 389 -19.62 13.03 21.22
N ALA A 390 -20.49 12.91 20.21
CA ALA A 390 -21.43 13.97 19.81
C ALA A 390 -22.75 13.98 20.61
N ALA A 391 -23.07 12.91 21.36
CA ALA A 391 -24.34 12.76 22.06
C ALA A 391 -24.30 13.14 23.55
N ALA A 392 -23.11 13.28 24.15
CA ALA A 392 -22.93 13.45 25.60
C ALA A 392 -22.84 14.92 26.08
N LEU A 393 -22.82 15.91 25.19
CA LEU A 393 -22.82 17.35 25.55
C LEU A 393 -24.14 18.04 25.19
N ARG A 394 -25.29 17.51 25.64
CA ARG A 394 -26.59 18.19 25.44
C ARG A 394 -27.74 17.86 26.43
N SER A 395 -27.45 17.74 27.73
CA SER A 395 -28.50 17.80 28.77
C SER A 395 -27.97 18.07 30.18
N VAL A 396 -28.79 18.75 31.00
CA VAL A 396 -28.68 19.01 32.46
C VAL A 396 -27.92 20.28 32.91
N THR A 397 -28.70 21.36 33.07
CA THR A 397 -28.51 22.57 33.91
C THR A 397 -29.12 22.35 35.33
N PRO A 398 -29.28 23.31 36.29
CA PRO A 398 -28.81 24.72 36.45
C PRO A 398 -28.27 25.10 37.88
N GLY A 399 -27.83 26.37 38.08
CA GLY A 399 -28.34 27.22 39.19
C GLY A 399 -27.54 27.49 40.51
N PHE A 400 -26.93 28.70 40.58
CA PHE A 400 -26.86 29.67 41.72
C PHE A 400 -26.04 29.49 43.03
N LEU A 401 -25.09 30.44 43.22
CA LEU A 401 -24.77 31.29 44.42
C LEU A 401 -23.69 32.35 43.99
N GLY A 402 -23.34 33.44 44.70
CA GLY A 402 -23.84 33.98 45.98
C GLY A 402 -23.49 35.48 46.26
N GLY A 403 -22.23 35.91 46.20
CA GLY A 403 -21.74 37.28 46.57
C GLY A 403 -20.32 37.26 47.18
N ALA A 404 -19.55 38.33 47.42
CA ALA A 404 -19.58 39.79 47.13
C ALA A 404 -18.19 40.39 47.60
N PRO A 405 -17.90 41.71 47.65
CA PRO A 405 -18.10 42.85 46.71
C PRO A 405 -16.80 43.69 46.43
N SER A 406 -16.82 44.61 45.45
CA SER A 406 -16.06 45.89 45.50
C SER A 406 -16.61 46.96 44.51
N ALA A 407 -16.27 48.23 44.77
CA ALA A 407 -16.99 49.46 44.44
C ALA A 407 -17.16 49.92 42.96
N SER A 408 -18.42 50.30 42.63
CA SER A 408 -18.94 51.59 42.06
C SER A 408 -17.99 52.76 41.69
N PRO A 409 -18.45 53.82 40.96
CA PRO A 409 -19.57 53.92 39.99
C PRO A 409 -19.37 54.86 38.75
N SER A 410 -20.24 54.74 37.73
CA SER A 410 -20.91 55.84 36.99
C SER A 410 -21.71 55.26 35.79
N THR A 411 -22.86 55.77 35.32
CA THR A 411 -23.87 56.73 35.83
C THR A 411 -25.19 56.52 35.06
N ALA A 412 -26.33 56.90 35.67
CA ALA A 412 -27.65 57.18 35.06
C ALA A 412 -28.44 56.03 34.39
N GLY A 413 -29.80 56.06 34.45
CA GLY A 413 -30.59 55.15 33.60
C GLY A 413 -32.08 54.84 33.84
N LEU A 414 -32.79 55.45 34.81
CA LEU A 414 -34.28 55.57 34.84
C LEU A 414 -35.20 54.33 34.61
N ARG A 415 -35.90 53.96 35.71
CA ARG A 415 -37.36 53.69 35.84
C ARG A 415 -38.09 52.57 35.06
N GLY A 416 -38.78 51.73 35.84
CA GLY A 416 -40.08 51.13 35.51
C GLY A 416 -40.04 49.63 35.12
N SER A 417 -40.96 48.77 35.54
CA SER A 417 -42.07 48.95 36.49
C SER A 417 -42.71 47.61 36.93
N LEU A 418 -43.09 47.55 38.22
CA LEU A 418 -44.35 46.98 38.75
C LEU A 418 -44.65 45.45 38.74
N LEU A 419 -45.17 45.04 39.91
CA LEU A 419 -46.08 43.91 40.22
C LEU A 419 -45.45 42.48 40.18
N ASP A 420 -45.23 41.74 41.27
CA ASP A 420 -45.95 41.47 42.55
C ASP A 420 -46.89 40.24 42.52
N ARG A 421 -47.04 39.60 43.69
CA ARG A 421 -47.75 38.36 44.07
C ARG A 421 -46.96 37.06 43.86
N SER A 422 -46.41 36.37 44.87
CA SER A 422 -46.73 36.10 46.30
C SER A 422 -47.65 34.90 46.58
N ALA A 423 -47.05 33.78 47.02
CA ALA A 423 -47.58 32.77 47.97
C ALA A 423 -46.43 31.75 48.24
N VAL A 424 -45.84 31.48 49.41
CA VAL A 424 -46.22 31.42 50.85
C VAL A 424 -46.54 29.99 51.32
N PHE A 425 -45.55 29.35 51.97
CA PHE A 425 -45.64 28.25 52.97
C PHE A 425 -46.23 26.89 52.51
N SER A 426 -46.01 25.74 53.18
CA SER A 426 -45.34 25.45 54.45
C SER A 426 -44.58 24.11 54.46
N ALA A 427 -43.69 23.99 55.43
CA ALA A 427 -42.78 22.91 55.78
C ALA A 427 -43.41 21.66 56.45
N ALA A 428 -42.65 20.56 56.48
CA ALA A 428 -42.41 19.74 57.68
C ALA A 428 -41.26 18.73 57.45
N SER A 429 -40.51 18.40 58.51
CA SER A 429 -39.27 17.58 58.49
C SER A 429 -39.49 16.23 59.24
N PRO A 430 -38.48 15.61 59.88
CA PRO A 430 -37.33 14.83 59.37
C PRO A 430 -37.36 13.37 59.89
N VAL A 431 -36.27 12.58 59.74
CA VAL A 431 -35.54 11.93 60.88
C VAL A 431 -34.27 11.19 60.45
N LYS A 432 -33.36 11.08 61.42
CA LYS A 432 -31.92 10.76 61.41
C LYS A 432 -31.53 9.29 61.12
N ALA A 433 -30.23 9.10 60.89
CA ALA A 433 -29.51 7.82 60.94
C ALA A 433 -28.93 7.51 62.34
N SER A 434 -28.67 6.22 62.62
CA SER A 434 -27.54 5.71 63.44
C SER A 434 -27.47 4.16 63.38
N VAL A 435 -26.42 3.53 62.83
CA VAL A 435 -25.12 3.07 63.42
C VAL A 435 -25.20 1.80 64.30
N VAL A 436 -24.29 0.84 64.02
CA VAL A 436 -23.56 -0.12 64.91
C VAL A 436 -23.68 -1.62 64.52
N ASP A 437 -22.57 -2.17 64.02
CA ASP A 437 -21.94 -3.52 64.18
C ASP A 437 -22.75 -4.85 64.24
N MET A 438 -22.20 -6.03 63.90
CA MET A 438 -20.83 -6.47 63.52
C MET A 438 -20.90 -7.75 62.66
N GLY A 439 -19.91 -8.06 61.79
CA GLY A 439 -19.84 -9.39 61.15
C GLY A 439 -19.00 -9.57 59.88
N THR A 440 -17.68 -9.42 59.99
CA THR A 440 -16.57 -10.15 59.28
C THR A 440 -16.94 -11.05 58.07
N LEU A 441 -16.35 -10.93 56.86
CA LEU A 441 -14.91 -11.06 56.54
C LEU A 441 -14.47 -10.38 55.20
N ALA A 442 -13.39 -9.58 55.27
CA ALA A 442 -12.15 -9.55 54.43
C ALA A 442 -12.22 -9.88 52.92
N VAL A 443 -11.89 -9.03 51.91
CA VAL A 443 -10.69 -8.14 51.66
C VAL A 443 -9.40 -8.99 51.56
N SER A 444 -8.48 -8.90 50.57
CA SER A 444 -7.78 -7.74 49.96
C SER A 444 -7.13 -8.04 48.59
N SER A 445 -6.58 -7.01 47.94
CA SER A 445 -5.65 -7.09 46.79
C SER A 445 -4.18 -6.79 47.18
N ILE A 446 -3.24 -6.97 46.23
CA ILE A 446 -1.89 -6.31 46.09
C ILE A 446 -0.61 -7.14 46.45
N ALA A 447 0.20 -7.38 45.40
CA ALA A 447 1.68 -7.40 45.25
C ALA A 447 2.64 -8.52 45.78
N ALA A 448 3.37 -9.08 44.79
CA ALA A 448 4.85 -9.11 44.68
C ALA A 448 5.75 -10.27 45.22
N ILE A 449 6.64 -10.73 44.31
CA ILE A 449 7.99 -11.34 44.46
C ILE A 449 8.15 -12.87 44.69
N ALA A 450 8.65 -13.53 43.62
CA ALA A 450 9.62 -14.64 43.46
C ALA A 450 9.89 -15.68 44.60
N VAL A 451 10.12 -16.98 44.35
CA VAL A 451 11.28 -17.58 43.62
C VAL A 451 11.06 -19.09 43.28
N ALA A 452 11.38 -19.46 42.03
CA ALA A 452 11.93 -20.73 41.46
C ALA A 452 11.41 -22.17 41.74
N ALA A 453 11.71 -23.02 40.73
CA ALA A 453 11.67 -24.49 40.63
C ALA A 453 10.29 -25.20 40.52
N GLY A 454 10.02 -26.09 39.54
CA GLY A 454 10.82 -26.46 38.35
C GLY A 454 10.25 -27.69 37.61
N CYS A 455 10.48 -27.77 36.27
CA CYS A 455 10.06 -28.87 35.35
C CYS A 455 8.53 -29.08 35.20
N ALA A 456 7.91 -29.49 34.09
CA ALA A 456 8.26 -29.82 32.69
C ALA A 456 6.91 -29.98 31.90
N ARG A 457 6.76 -30.00 30.57
CA ARG A 457 7.60 -29.83 29.35
C ARG A 457 6.63 -29.74 28.13
N VAL A 458 6.91 -28.90 27.11
CA VAL A 458 6.60 -29.15 25.65
C VAL A 458 5.09 -29.15 25.23
N PHE A 459 4.57 -28.68 24.08
CA PHE A 459 5.09 -28.28 22.73
C PHE A 459 4.32 -27.07 22.13
N SER A 460 4.94 -26.42 21.13
CA SER A 460 4.33 -25.70 19.97
C SER A 460 3.84 -24.23 20.07
N SER A 461 4.74 -23.34 19.65
CA SER A 461 4.53 -22.18 18.75
C SER A 461 3.36 -21.19 18.98
N ARG A 462 3.67 -20.07 19.64
CA ARG A 462 3.06 -18.76 19.31
C ARG A 462 3.71 -18.19 18.05
N ARG A 463 2.91 -17.76 17.06
CA ARG A 463 3.34 -16.74 16.08
C ARG A 463 2.90 -15.35 16.55
N ARG A 464 3.85 -14.55 17.03
CA ARG A 464 3.75 -13.08 17.03
C ARG A 464 4.50 -12.57 15.80
N SER A 465 3.81 -11.93 14.87
CA SER A 465 4.43 -11.12 13.84
C SER A 465 4.60 -9.70 14.38
N GLN A 466 5.82 -9.30 14.70
CA GLN A 466 6.18 -7.88 14.70
C GLN A 466 6.55 -7.51 13.26
N SER A 467 6.02 -6.37 12.81
CA SER A 467 6.15 -5.88 11.44
C SER A 467 7.47 -5.14 11.28
N SER A 468 8.28 -5.60 10.35
CA SER A 468 9.71 -5.39 10.36
C SER A 468 10.16 -4.79 9.01
N VAL A 469 10.64 -3.53 9.07
CA VAL A 469 11.08 -2.69 7.94
C VAL A 469 12.62 -2.60 7.86
N ALA A 470 13.27 -2.40 6.71
CA ALA A 470 14.71 -2.62 6.55
C ALA A 470 15.51 -1.36 6.18
N LEU A 471 16.56 -1.04 6.95
CA LEU A 471 17.34 0.20 6.84
C LEU A 471 17.81 0.57 5.41
N SER A 472 17.59 1.83 5.04
CA SER A 472 18.36 2.50 3.99
C SER A 472 19.56 3.24 4.59
N ALA A 473 20.77 2.70 4.39
CA ALA A 473 22.01 3.40 4.67
C ALA A 473 22.94 3.18 3.47
N THR A 474 23.30 4.26 2.77
CA THR A 474 24.16 4.16 1.58
C THR A 474 25.53 3.60 1.95
N ARG A 475 26.24 3.04 0.97
CA ARG A 475 27.59 2.48 1.15
C ARG A 475 28.55 3.49 1.81
N ALA A 476 28.42 4.78 1.52
CA ALA A 476 29.22 5.86 2.12
C ALA A 476 28.80 6.22 3.55
N GLU A 477 27.55 6.03 3.94
CA GLU A 477 27.08 6.23 5.32
C GLU A 477 27.53 5.09 6.23
N TRP A 478 27.45 3.84 5.76
CA TRP A 478 27.96 2.70 6.52
C TRP A 478 29.47 2.80 6.79
N TYR A 479 30.27 3.17 5.78
CA TYR A 479 31.71 3.38 5.96
C TYR A 479 32.09 4.56 6.88
N ARG A 480 31.18 5.52 7.13
CA ARG A 480 31.42 6.58 8.14
C ARG A 480 31.24 6.10 9.58
N LYS A 481 30.54 4.98 9.82
CA LYS A 481 30.21 4.46 11.15
C LYS A 481 31.13 3.33 11.63
N VAL A 482 31.99 2.80 10.77
CA VAL A 482 32.87 1.66 11.07
C VAL A 482 34.31 1.99 10.71
N GLN A 483 35.17 2.10 11.73
CA GLN A 483 36.59 2.40 11.56
C GLN A 483 37.43 1.12 11.68
N ARG A 484 38.31 0.83 10.71
CA ARG A 484 39.31 -0.24 10.83
C ARG A 484 40.45 0.20 11.75
N ILE A 485 40.80 -0.61 12.76
CA ILE A 485 41.90 -0.31 13.70
C ILE A 485 42.94 -1.45 13.65
N GLY A 486 43.70 -1.45 12.55
CA GLY A 486 44.68 -2.49 12.21
C GLY A 486 44.09 -3.64 11.40
N GLN A 487 44.87 -4.71 11.18
CA GLN A 487 44.46 -5.79 10.27
C GLN A 487 43.16 -6.49 10.71
N ASP A 488 42.97 -6.72 12.02
CA ASP A 488 41.94 -7.65 12.52
C ASP A 488 40.93 -7.05 13.50
N ARG A 489 40.77 -5.72 13.51
CA ARG A 489 39.85 -5.05 14.44
C ARG A 489 39.04 -3.95 13.76
N ALA A 490 37.79 -3.84 14.16
CA ALA A 490 36.87 -2.79 13.73
C ALA A 490 36.20 -2.16 14.97
N MET A 491 36.04 -0.84 14.95
CA MET A 491 35.38 -0.04 15.97
C MET A 491 34.12 0.60 15.38
N PHE A 492 33.04 0.65 16.17
CA PHE A 492 31.74 1.18 15.77
C PHE A 492 30.92 1.56 17.02
N GLU A 493 29.84 2.30 16.83
CA GLU A 493 28.98 2.79 17.92
C GLU A 493 27.55 2.23 17.84
N VAL A 494 26.91 2.03 18.99
CA VAL A 494 25.54 1.49 19.11
C VAL A 494 24.80 2.19 20.25
N THR A 495 23.66 2.81 19.96
CA THR A 495 22.76 3.38 20.97
C THR A 495 21.67 2.38 21.37
N VAL A 496 21.43 2.22 22.68
CA VAL A 496 20.57 1.18 23.28
C VAL A 496 19.70 1.78 24.39
N GLN A 497 18.41 1.47 24.37
CA GLN A 497 17.43 1.86 25.41
C GLN A 497 17.62 1.07 26.72
N LYS A 498 17.50 1.74 27.87
CA LYS A 498 17.59 1.16 29.22
C LYS A 498 16.34 0.35 29.58
N PRO A 499 16.47 -0.73 30.37
CA PRO A 499 17.72 -1.37 30.79
C PRO A 499 18.33 -2.17 29.61
N MET A 500 19.64 -2.05 29.40
CA MET A 500 20.30 -2.64 28.23
C MET A 500 20.06 -4.15 28.08
N GLY A 501 20.18 -4.94 29.16
CA GLY A 501 19.99 -6.40 29.09
C GLY A 501 21.22 -7.16 28.57
N VAL A 502 22.42 -6.69 28.90
CA VAL A 502 23.68 -7.43 28.73
C VAL A 502 24.33 -7.66 30.09
N LYS A 503 25.09 -8.74 30.21
CA LYS A 503 26.08 -8.92 31.28
C LYS A 503 27.46 -8.61 30.72
N MET A 504 28.28 -7.98 31.55
CA MET A 504 29.67 -7.71 31.24
C MET A 504 30.56 -8.70 31.99
N GLU A 505 31.77 -8.95 31.49
CA GLU A 505 32.85 -9.62 32.20
C GLU A 505 34.21 -9.05 31.80
N ARG A 506 35.26 -9.37 32.57
CA ARG A 506 36.64 -9.07 32.15
C ARG A 506 37.07 -10.11 31.11
N LEU A 507 37.33 -9.67 29.89
CA LEU A 507 37.78 -10.56 28.81
C LEU A 507 39.25 -10.96 29.01
N PRO A 508 39.61 -12.26 29.07
CA PRO A 508 40.99 -12.70 29.19
C PRO A 508 41.80 -12.40 27.93
N ASP A 509 43.09 -12.08 28.06
CA ASP A 509 43.95 -11.83 26.91
C ASP A 509 44.33 -13.15 26.22
N PRO A 510 43.94 -13.38 24.95
CA PRO A 510 44.29 -14.61 24.22
C PRO A 510 45.80 -14.73 23.90
N LYS A 511 46.63 -13.72 24.22
CA LYS A 511 48.10 -13.83 24.11
C LYS A 511 48.80 -14.07 25.45
N ASN A 512 48.22 -13.62 26.56
CA ASN A 512 48.83 -13.65 27.90
C ASN A 512 47.86 -14.35 28.89
N PRO A 513 47.95 -15.67 29.06
CA PRO A 513 47.06 -16.41 29.96
C PRO A 513 47.18 -15.93 31.41
N GLY A 514 46.06 -15.44 31.98
CA GLY A 514 46.01 -14.88 33.33
C GLY A 514 45.88 -13.35 33.39
N GLU A 515 46.15 -12.65 32.28
CA GLU A 515 45.91 -11.21 32.17
C GLU A 515 44.55 -10.92 31.49
N PHE A 516 43.97 -9.75 31.77
CA PHE A 516 42.70 -9.30 31.20
C PHE A 516 42.90 -8.16 30.21
N LYS A 517 42.19 -8.22 29.08
CA LYS A 517 42.32 -7.29 27.95
C LYS A 517 41.30 -6.13 27.97
N GLY A 518 40.52 -6.01 29.04
CA GLY A 518 39.46 -5.02 29.23
C GLY A 518 38.08 -5.66 29.47
N ILE A 519 37.05 -4.82 29.51
CA ILE A 519 35.66 -5.21 29.80
C ILE A 519 34.95 -5.55 28.48
N GLY A 520 34.19 -6.65 28.45
CA GLY A 520 33.38 -7.01 27.29
C GLY A 520 32.01 -7.57 27.67
N ILE A 521 31.14 -7.72 26.68
CA ILE A 521 29.83 -8.37 26.87
C ILE A 521 30.04 -9.89 26.95
N SER A 522 29.66 -10.49 28.07
CA SER A 522 29.75 -11.94 28.31
C SER A 522 28.49 -12.69 27.92
N GLN A 523 27.33 -12.07 28.14
CA GLN A 523 26.03 -12.63 27.85
C GLN A 523 25.06 -11.54 27.40
N ILE A 524 24.22 -11.86 26.41
CA ILE A 524 23.02 -11.06 26.10
C ILE A 524 21.81 -11.76 26.71
N VAL A 525 20.93 -11.01 27.39
CA VAL A 525 19.72 -11.58 28.01
C VAL A 525 18.62 -11.69 26.94
N ASP A 526 18.05 -12.89 26.79
CA ASP A 526 16.96 -13.16 25.82
C ASP A 526 15.76 -12.22 26.01
N ASP A 527 15.17 -11.78 24.89
CA ASP A 527 14.01 -10.88 24.84
C ASP A 527 14.18 -9.51 25.57
N SER A 528 15.40 -9.16 25.99
CA SER A 528 15.74 -7.85 26.57
C SER A 528 15.78 -6.72 25.54
N ASN A 529 16.05 -5.48 25.96
CA ASN A 529 16.19 -4.35 25.03
C ASN A 529 17.37 -4.54 24.05
N THR A 530 18.52 -5.07 24.48
CA THR A 530 19.64 -5.36 23.56
C THR A 530 19.31 -6.50 22.62
N ASP A 531 18.69 -7.60 23.08
CA ASP A 531 18.32 -8.68 22.14
C ASP A 531 17.18 -8.27 21.20
N THR A 532 16.23 -7.46 21.69
CA THR A 532 15.18 -6.85 20.87
C THR A 532 15.76 -5.88 19.86
N LEU A 533 16.63 -4.95 20.26
CA LEU A 533 17.31 -4.02 19.36
C LEU A 533 18.12 -4.80 18.32
N ASN A 534 18.90 -5.79 18.74
CA ASN A 534 19.60 -6.70 17.86
C ASN A 534 18.64 -7.31 16.81
N ARG A 535 17.57 -7.98 17.26
CA ARG A 535 16.54 -8.52 16.35
C ARG A 535 15.97 -7.43 15.43
N LYS A 536 15.79 -6.19 15.90
CA LYS A 536 15.35 -5.03 15.10
C LYS A 536 16.42 -4.44 14.17
N VAL A 537 17.72 -4.63 14.40
CA VAL A 537 18.77 -4.17 13.45
C VAL A 537 18.86 -5.08 12.23
N CYS A 538 18.49 -6.37 12.33
CA CYS A 538 18.24 -7.18 11.13
C CYS A 538 16.94 -6.75 10.42
N MET A 539 15.93 -6.35 11.20
CA MET A 539 14.53 -6.51 10.79
C MET A 539 13.66 -5.23 10.80
N GLU A 540 13.81 -4.26 11.70
CA GLU A 540 12.83 -3.17 11.97
C GLU A 540 13.36 -1.70 11.94
N GLU A 541 14.23 -1.36 10.99
CA GLU A 541 14.58 0.02 10.58
C GLU A 541 15.24 0.93 11.65
N ILE A 542 15.76 0.36 12.74
CA ILE A 542 16.51 1.12 13.73
C ILE A 542 17.97 1.27 13.29
N GLU A 543 18.40 2.52 13.10
CA GLU A 543 19.72 2.86 12.59
C GLU A 543 20.84 2.52 13.61
N GLY A 544 21.53 1.39 13.41
CA GLY A 544 22.57 0.95 14.35
C GLY A 544 23.31 -0.32 13.94
N MET A 545 24.18 -0.79 14.84
CA MET A 545 24.90 -2.06 14.72
C MET A 545 24.60 -2.97 15.92
N TRP A 546 24.98 -4.24 15.81
CA TRP A 546 24.67 -5.26 16.81
C TRP A 546 25.69 -5.26 17.95
N VAL A 547 25.20 -5.29 19.18
CA VAL A 547 25.98 -5.68 20.35
C VAL A 547 26.07 -7.21 20.36
N LEU A 548 27.27 -7.78 20.41
CA LEU A 548 27.50 -9.23 20.45
C LEU A 548 28.29 -9.65 21.70
N GLU A 549 28.07 -10.90 22.12
CA GLU A 549 28.91 -11.58 23.10
C GLU A 549 30.35 -11.66 22.58
N GLY A 550 31.31 -11.31 23.44
CA GLY A 550 32.73 -11.18 23.12
C GLY A 550 33.16 -9.83 22.52
N ASP A 551 32.25 -8.87 22.32
CA ASP A 551 32.64 -7.49 22.01
C ASP A 551 33.29 -6.82 23.23
N ARG A 552 34.37 -6.07 22.99
CA ARG A 552 34.97 -5.21 24.02
C ARG A 552 34.30 -3.85 24.01
N VAL A 553 33.87 -3.36 25.17
CA VAL A 553 33.38 -1.99 25.32
C VAL A 553 34.60 -1.07 25.47
N LEU A 554 34.64 0.02 24.70
CA LEU A 554 35.72 1.02 24.75
C LEU A 554 35.29 2.32 25.42
N ALA A 555 34.05 2.74 25.22
CA ALA A 555 33.46 3.91 25.87
C ALA A 555 31.94 3.76 26.05
N ILE A 556 31.38 4.51 26.99
CA ILE A 556 29.95 4.58 27.30
C ILE A 556 29.56 6.07 27.34
N ASN A 557 28.65 6.49 26.46
CA ASN A 557 28.31 7.90 26.20
C ASN A 557 29.53 8.80 25.93
N GLY A 558 30.58 8.24 25.31
CA GLY A 558 31.84 8.93 25.03
C GLY A 558 32.86 8.93 26.19
N GLU A 559 32.47 8.51 27.40
CA GLU A 559 33.40 8.32 28.51
C GLU A 559 34.14 6.98 28.36
N SER A 560 35.47 7.02 28.30
CA SER A 560 36.30 5.83 28.06
C SER A 560 36.21 4.82 29.20
N VAL A 561 36.05 3.54 28.84
CA VAL A 561 36.17 2.38 29.74
C VAL A 561 37.37 1.49 29.40
N GLU A 562 38.18 1.83 28.37
CA GLU A 562 39.49 1.19 28.22
C GLU A 562 40.33 1.43 29.48
N PHE A 563 40.86 0.35 30.05
CA PHE A 563 41.60 0.27 31.32
C PHE A 563 40.80 0.39 32.64
N GLY A 564 39.46 0.47 32.61
CA GLY A 564 38.61 0.45 33.82
C GLY A 564 38.27 -0.94 34.37
N ASP A 565 37.67 -0.99 35.57
CA ASP A 565 37.07 -2.22 36.12
C ASP A 565 35.60 -2.37 35.68
N ILE A 566 35.06 -3.60 35.76
CA ILE A 566 33.65 -3.89 35.45
C ILE A 566 32.70 -2.99 36.24
N ASP A 567 33.03 -2.69 37.49
CA ASP A 567 32.24 -1.82 38.36
C ASP A 567 32.20 -0.36 37.86
N ASP A 568 33.24 0.13 37.18
CA ASP A 568 33.21 1.45 36.54
C ASP A 568 32.25 1.48 35.34
N ALA A 569 32.28 0.44 34.50
CA ALA A 569 31.35 0.33 33.38
C ALA A 569 29.89 0.17 33.86
N VAL A 570 29.66 -0.65 34.88
CA VAL A 570 28.33 -0.79 35.52
C VAL A 570 27.89 0.52 36.16
N ARG A 571 28.80 1.28 36.79
CA ARG A 571 28.50 2.62 37.32
C ARG A 571 28.06 3.56 36.20
N LEU A 572 28.84 3.70 35.11
CA LEU A 572 28.52 4.58 33.98
C LEU A 572 27.17 4.22 33.33
N VAL A 573 26.84 2.94 33.19
CA VAL A 573 25.52 2.47 32.75
C VAL A 573 24.41 2.89 33.73
N SER A 574 24.67 2.80 35.03
CA SER A 574 23.68 3.09 36.08
C SER A 574 23.48 4.59 36.31
N THR A 575 24.52 5.41 36.19
CA THR A 575 24.50 6.85 36.51
C THR A 575 24.28 7.77 35.30
N SER A 576 24.37 7.25 34.07
CA SER A 576 24.07 8.03 32.86
C SER A 576 22.62 8.54 32.87
N THR A 577 22.44 9.82 32.54
CA THR A 577 21.13 10.48 32.49
C THR A 577 20.43 10.19 31.16
N GLY A 578 19.11 9.98 31.22
CA GLY A 578 18.28 9.63 30.07
C GLY A 578 18.04 8.12 29.89
N ASP A 579 17.09 7.80 29.03
CA ASP A 579 16.62 6.42 28.78
C ASP A 579 17.49 5.65 27.77
N GLU A 580 18.52 6.28 27.18
CA GLU A 580 19.43 5.65 26.21
C GLU A 580 20.90 5.71 26.65
N ILE A 581 21.68 4.74 26.17
CA ILE A 581 23.15 4.68 26.28
C ILE A 581 23.74 4.40 24.91
N THR A 582 24.77 5.15 24.52
CA THR A 582 25.63 4.84 23.38
C THR A 582 26.88 4.12 23.84
N LEU A 583 27.18 2.97 23.22
CA LEU A 583 28.38 2.16 23.45
C LEU A 583 29.32 2.29 22.25
N THR A 584 30.59 2.62 22.50
CA THR A 584 31.66 2.46 21.50
C THR A 584 32.25 1.05 21.67
N LEU A 585 32.15 0.20 20.65
CA LEU A 585 32.48 -1.22 20.69
C LEU A 585 33.66 -1.55 19.78
N LEU A 586 34.50 -2.50 20.20
CA LEU A 586 35.63 -3.03 19.43
C LEU A 586 35.52 -4.54 19.26
N ARG A 587 35.53 -4.99 18.00
CA ARG A 587 35.41 -6.40 17.63
C ARG A 587 36.68 -6.94 16.97
N ASN A 588 37.06 -8.17 17.32
CA ASN A 588 38.14 -8.91 16.64
C ASN A 588 37.56 -9.68 15.44
N THR A 589 37.95 -9.28 14.23
CA THR A 589 37.34 -9.79 12.99
C THR A 589 37.73 -11.24 12.70
N ARG A 590 38.94 -11.72 13.09
CA ARG A 590 39.34 -13.13 12.91
C ARG A 590 38.52 -14.13 13.74
N LYS A 591 37.90 -13.70 14.84
CA LYS A 591 37.22 -14.62 15.77
C LYS A 591 35.76 -14.92 15.42
N GLY A 592 35.12 -14.22 14.49
CA GLY A 592 33.75 -14.51 14.04
C GLY A 592 33.14 -13.38 13.20
N PRO A 593 32.33 -13.69 12.17
CA PRO A 593 32.03 -12.75 11.08
C PRO A 593 30.97 -11.70 11.43
N ILE A 594 31.15 -10.54 10.80
CA ILE A 594 30.06 -9.67 10.36
C ILE A 594 29.93 -9.88 8.84
N LYS A 595 28.81 -10.37 8.33
CA LYS A 595 28.57 -10.34 6.87
C LYS A 595 27.65 -9.17 6.54
N VAL A 596 28.02 -8.35 5.56
CA VAL A 596 27.23 -7.21 5.10
C VAL A 596 26.77 -7.52 3.67
N ILE A 597 25.48 -7.73 3.49
CA ILE A 597 24.87 -7.98 2.18
C ILE A 597 24.49 -6.62 1.62
N MET A 598 25.11 -6.21 0.51
CA MET A 598 24.88 -4.92 -0.15
C MET A 598 23.98 -5.14 -1.37
N MET A 599 22.84 -4.45 -1.44
CA MET A 599 21.90 -4.61 -2.55
C MET A 599 22.06 -3.49 -3.59
N PRO A 600 21.66 -3.69 -4.86
CA PRO A 600 21.82 -2.70 -5.94
C PRO A 600 21.17 -1.33 -5.70
N GLU A 601 20.22 -1.27 -4.76
CA GLU A 601 19.46 -0.08 -4.36
C GLU A 601 20.10 0.69 -3.19
N GLY A 602 21.33 0.35 -2.80
CA GLY A 602 22.03 0.97 -1.67
C GLY A 602 21.58 0.49 -0.28
N ARG A 603 20.59 -0.41 -0.20
CA ARG A 603 20.18 -1.08 1.05
C ARG A 603 21.25 -2.08 1.49
N SER A 604 21.42 -2.25 2.81
CA SER A 604 22.36 -3.24 3.35
C SER A 604 21.77 -4.03 4.53
N ALA A 605 22.17 -5.29 4.66
CA ALA A 605 21.78 -6.15 5.78
C ALA A 605 23.02 -6.73 6.46
N ILE A 606 23.09 -6.55 7.78
CA ILE A 606 24.21 -7.01 8.63
C ILE A 606 23.78 -8.28 9.36
N VAL A 607 24.46 -9.41 9.16
CA VAL A 607 24.04 -10.70 9.73
C VAL A 607 25.07 -11.39 10.62
N ARG A 608 24.54 -12.05 11.67
CA ARG A 608 25.27 -12.79 12.72
C ARG A 608 26.05 -13.99 12.16
N ARG A 609 27.03 -14.46 12.95
CA ARG A 609 27.70 -15.75 12.73
C ARG A 609 26.69 -16.90 12.67
N ASN A 610 26.95 -17.87 11.80
CA ASN A 610 26.13 -19.08 11.58
C ASN A 610 24.69 -18.84 11.08
N SER A 611 24.27 -17.60 10.84
CA SER A 611 23.06 -17.31 10.06
C SER A 611 23.23 -17.77 8.61
N ARG A 612 22.20 -18.43 8.06
CA ARG A 612 22.19 -18.89 6.65
C ARG A 612 22.26 -17.69 5.72
N LEU A 613 23.12 -17.76 4.70
CA LEU A 613 23.23 -16.68 3.71
C LEU A 613 21.95 -16.53 2.89
N SER A 614 21.25 -17.63 2.60
CA SER A 614 19.91 -17.59 2.01
C SER A 614 18.94 -16.83 2.92
N ALA A 615 18.72 -17.24 4.17
CA ALA A 615 17.76 -16.58 5.07
C ALA A 615 18.02 -15.07 5.23
N ALA A 616 19.30 -14.65 5.26
CA ALA A 616 19.69 -13.24 5.28
C ALA A 616 19.31 -12.48 3.99
N ALA A 617 19.58 -13.10 2.84
CA ALA A 617 19.25 -12.57 1.52
C ALA A 617 17.73 -12.56 1.26
N GLU A 618 17.05 -13.62 1.69
CA GLU A 618 15.60 -13.81 1.58
C GLU A 618 14.86 -12.83 2.49
N TYR A 619 15.46 -12.46 3.61
CA TYR A 619 14.96 -11.39 4.45
C TYR A 619 15.17 -10.00 3.81
N ALA A 620 16.39 -9.67 3.41
CA ALA A 620 16.72 -8.36 2.80
C ALA A 620 16.01 -8.12 1.44
N ALA A 621 15.75 -9.19 0.67
CA ALA A 621 15.03 -9.17 -0.59
C ALA A 621 13.55 -9.59 -0.49
N GLY A 622 13.09 -10.01 0.69
CA GLY A 622 11.69 -10.36 1.00
C GLY A 622 11.12 -11.64 0.37
N LYS A 623 11.94 -12.59 -0.15
CA LYS A 623 11.50 -13.82 -0.85
C LYS A 623 12.52 -14.95 -0.78
N GLU A 624 12.06 -16.21 -0.79
CA GLU A 624 12.91 -17.43 -0.94
C GLU A 624 13.77 -17.35 -2.22
N LEU A 625 15.08 -17.61 -2.11
CA LEU A 625 16.05 -17.41 -3.20
C LEU A 625 16.62 -18.76 -3.67
N LYS A 626 16.24 -19.16 -4.88
CA LYS A 626 16.70 -20.42 -5.50
C LYS A 626 17.92 -20.20 -6.37
N TYR A 627 18.99 -20.93 -6.06
CA TYR A 627 20.28 -20.86 -6.75
C TYR A 627 20.62 -22.20 -7.37
N GLY A 628 21.22 -22.20 -8.56
CA GLY A 628 21.74 -23.40 -9.19
C GLY A 628 22.81 -23.06 -10.20
N CYS A 629 23.91 -23.81 -10.21
CA CYS A 629 24.98 -23.62 -11.19
C CYS A 629 24.48 -23.92 -12.62
N ILE A 630 25.13 -23.34 -13.63
CA ILE A 630 25.79 -24.07 -14.74
C ILE A 630 26.45 -23.02 -15.65
N ASP A 631 27.77 -23.13 -15.71
CA ASP A 631 28.75 -22.71 -16.71
C ASP A 631 28.79 -21.28 -17.28
N GLY A 632 29.77 -20.52 -16.77
CA GLY A 632 30.80 -19.95 -17.65
C GLY A 632 30.68 -18.47 -18.04
N TRP A 633 31.19 -17.58 -17.18
CA TRP A 633 32.13 -16.49 -17.57
C TRP A 633 32.78 -15.86 -16.31
N CYS A 634 34.10 -15.61 -16.42
CA CYS A 634 35.11 -15.19 -15.41
C CYS A 634 35.30 -16.06 -14.14
N GLY A 635 36.56 -16.45 -13.89
CA GLY A 635 36.93 -17.60 -13.04
C GLY A 635 37.37 -17.31 -11.60
N THR A 636 36.92 -16.23 -10.95
CA THR A 636 37.38 -15.84 -9.59
C THR A 636 36.27 -15.47 -8.60
N CYS A 637 34.98 -15.52 -8.99
CA CYS A 637 33.93 -14.76 -8.31
C CYS A 637 32.73 -15.55 -7.74
N TRP A 638 32.81 -16.85 -7.39
CA TRP A 638 31.64 -17.60 -6.86
C TRP A 638 31.97 -18.54 -5.67
N HIS A 639 31.09 -18.61 -4.66
CA HIS A 639 31.22 -19.43 -3.43
C HIS A 639 30.03 -20.40 -3.26
N ARG A 640 30.25 -21.61 -2.73
CA ARG A 640 29.22 -22.69 -2.59
C ARG A 640 28.95 -23.07 -1.12
N GLU A 641 27.70 -23.03 -0.70
CA GLU A 641 27.26 -23.37 0.67
C GLU A 641 26.87 -24.86 0.77
N ARG A 642 27.64 -25.66 1.52
CA ARG A 642 27.50 -27.14 1.57
C ARG A 642 26.19 -27.66 2.18
N SER A 643 25.43 -26.84 2.91
CA SER A 643 24.20 -27.24 3.59
C SER A 643 22.92 -27.02 2.76
N THR A 644 23.00 -26.20 1.71
CA THR A 644 21.90 -25.85 0.79
C THR A 644 22.22 -26.18 -0.67
N ASP A 645 23.47 -26.55 -0.95
CA ASP A 645 24.11 -26.77 -2.25
C ASP A 645 24.08 -25.57 -3.24
N GLY A 646 23.66 -24.39 -2.74
CA GLY A 646 23.61 -23.14 -3.48
C GLY A 646 24.97 -22.54 -3.79
N ILE A 647 25.07 -21.79 -4.91
CA ILE A 647 26.28 -21.07 -5.34
C ILE A 647 25.95 -19.58 -5.53
N PHE A 648 26.79 -18.69 -4.99
CA PHE A 648 26.58 -17.24 -4.89
C PHE A 648 27.75 -16.45 -5.53
N LYS A 649 27.48 -15.31 -6.19
CA LYS A 649 28.52 -14.42 -6.74
C LYS A 649 28.85 -13.28 -5.79
N PRO A 650 30.03 -13.20 -5.17
CA PRO A 650 30.66 -11.91 -4.89
C PRO A 650 30.99 -11.20 -6.21
N CYS A 651 30.12 -10.29 -6.66
CA CYS A 651 30.47 -9.39 -7.76
C CYS A 651 31.37 -8.27 -7.21
N SER A 652 32.63 -8.24 -7.64
CA SER A 652 33.64 -7.32 -7.13
C SER A 652 33.69 -6.02 -7.93
N ASP A 653 33.02 -4.97 -7.45
CA ASP A 653 33.47 -3.60 -7.70
C ASP A 653 34.41 -3.17 -6.58
N VAL A 654 35.68 -2.98 -6.97
CA VAL A 654 36.86 -2.95 -6.10
C VAL A 654 36.81 -1.84 -5.05
N LEU A 655 37.12 -2.21 -3.81
CA LEU A 655 37.93 -1.37 -2.93
C LEU A 655 39.15 -2.20 -2.50
N THR A 656 40.34 -1.62 -2.61
CA THR A 656 41.61 -2.31 -2.32
C THR A 656 41.79 -2.49 -0.81
N GLY A 657 41.91 -3.75 -0.38
CA GLY A 657 42.26 -4.12 0.99
C GLY A 657 41.52 -5.36 1.43
N ASP A 658 42.24 -6.42 1.79
CA ASP A 658 41.62 -7.66 2.25
C ASP A 658 40.98 -7.48 3.63
N TRP A 659 39.69 -7.81 3.70
CA TRP A 659 38.88 -7.87 4.92
C TRP A 659 38.26 -9.27 5.01
N ASP A 660 39.07 -10.29 5.32
CA ASP A 660 38.71 -11.72 5.33
C ASP A 660 37.40 -12.07 6.05
N ASN A 661 36.94 -11.22 6.96
CA ASN A 661 35.79 -11.45 7.83
C ASN A 661 34.71 -10.36 7.79
N VAL A 662 34.82 -9.42 6.82
CA VAL A 662 33.79 -8.41 6.50
C VAL A 662 33.67 -8.33 4.98
N MET A 663 33.00 -9.31 4.37
CA MET A 663 32.78 -9.34 2.92
C MET A 663 31.50 -8.58 2.57
N PRO A 664 31.56 -7.47 1.81
CA PRO A 664 30.39 -6.86 1.18
C PRO A 664 29.93 -7.77 0.02
N LEU A 665 28.79 -8.43 0.17
CA LEU A 665 28.26 -9.37 -0.83
C LEU A 665 27.13 -8.73 -1.64
N VAL A 666 27.31 -8.58 -2.95
CA VAL A 666 26.25 -8.16 -3.88
C VAL A 666 25.59 -9.39 -4.49
N LEU A 667 24.38 -9.70 -4.05
CA LEU A 667 23.66 -10.90 -4.51
C LEU A 667 22.95 -10.63 -5.84
N THR A 668 23.26 -11.45 -6.83
CA THR A 668 22.73 -11.38 -8.20
C THR A 668 21.99 -12.68 -8.54
N ALA A 669 20.92 -12.58 -9.34
CA ALA A 669 20.10 -13.72 -9.74
C ALA A 669 20.73 -14.51 -10.90
N LYS A 670 20.41 -15.81 -11.01
CA LYS A 670 20.89 -16.68 -12.10
C LYS A 670 20.20 -16.33 -13.44
N PRO A 671 20.93 -16.20 -14.56
CA PRO A 671 20.34 -16.22 -15.91
C PRO A 671 19.87 -17.63 -16.31
N GLU A 672 18.81 -17.73 -17.13
CA GLU A 672 18.18 -19.03 -17.49
C GLU A 672 18.85 -19.81 -18.63
N LYS A 673 19.84 -19.26 -19.34
CA LYS A 673 20.56 -19.98 -20.40
C LYS A 673 22.07 -19.73 -20.37
N ALA A 674 22.82 -20.74 -19.95
CA ALA A 674 24.18 -20.98 -20.42
C ALA A 674 24.23 -22.45 -20.86
N GLY A 675 24.29 -22.64 -22.17
CA GLY A 675 23.93 -23.91 -22.80
C GLY A 675 23.95 -23.80 -24.33
N ASP A 676 24.99 -23.17 -24.86
CA ASP A 676 25.55 -23.54 -26.16
C ASP A 676 27.07 -23.27 -26.18
N SER A 677 27.77 -23.88 -27.13
CA SER A 677 28.98 -24.66 -26.83
C SER A 677 30.24 -24.19 -27.58
N THR A 678 30.31 -22.92 -27.97
CA THR A 678 31.29 -22.40 -28.95
C THR A 678 32.51 -21.64 -28.38
N PHE A 679 32.67 -21.53 -27.05
CA PHE A 679 33.85 -20.89 -26.43
C PHE A 679 34.54 -21.76 -25.36
N LEU A 680 35.19 -22.83 -25.82
CA LEU A 680 36.18 -23.64 -25.09
C LEU A 680 37.34 -23.88 -26.09
N LYS A 681 38.55 -23.33 -25.93
CA LYS A 681 39.63 -23.63 -24.95
C LYS A 681 40.93 -22.96 -25.48
N PRO A 682 42.12 -23.08 -24.83
CA PRO A 682 42.44 -23.15 -23.39
C PRO A 682 43.62 -22.20 -22.97
N ARG A 683 43.76 -22.01 -21.64
CA ARG A 683 44.99 -21.66 -20.86
C ARG A 683 46.20 -21.00 -21.54
N GLY A 684 46.60 -19.84 -21.01
CA GLY A 684 47.98 -19.33 -21.09
C GLY A 684 48.21 -18.08 -20.24
N VAL A 685 49.11 -18.19 -19.24
CA VAL A 685 49.50 -17.19 -18.22
C VAL A 685 48.46 -16.92 -17.13
#